data_AF-A0A024TLD7-F1
#
_entry.id   AF-A0A024TLD7-F1
#
_cell.length_a   1.000
_cell.length_b   1.000
_cell.length_c   1.000
_cell.angle_alpha   90.00
_cell.angle_beta   90.00
_cell.angle_gamma   90.00
#
_symmetry.space_group_name_H-M   'P 1'
#
loop_
_entity.id
_entity.type
_entity.pdbx_description
1 polymer ?
#
loop_
_entity_poly.entity_id
_entity_poly.type
_entity_poly.pdbx_seq_one_letter_code
_entity_poly.pdbx_strand_id
1 'polypeptide(L)'
;MSPRDDTASTSRERLQPSRGLTLAYFHRFVNDHGGRQAFDGLTTLDVCMRFVKPATQHANVSLVDLVLSQPEGHQFAKPAEWLISHSWSYKFLDVVEAIDNFCLEHDLSHDTSFWFCMFANNQHAIGDSRGMFKQWLEAFRTALVDTGKLVMVLSPWHHPETLQRSWCVYEVYLSVVLHARFEVALSKSQMDDFLVDVQTTHSIDQMKAQINSKHSIATVATDRDHIFDLISEQVGFVQLDRMVFDVLQTWVFRTLDKQVAMAHSPQARFTWIFTRSVLLLNDRQYEKAEAGFEAAVAIFEQELDESYAPGWEAKLYIGTTKVRQFCAREVWEPIFDSAFPKLEQLLGATNSTTLYMKRRIAGAYYMSNDCTRCLAMMREMLDVKLQLPEDNELFSVMFAYGTTLLQLNEKKEAETWLLKAHAGLCRHLGATHRDTLLCLGNLAVAYVETGRYSEALPLLAEIYEESVRMHGATNVESVSDLMSYAGVLVYLGRCDDAVAHLLACVDHFERMNSPTWILRSKHLLGRVHLTKCDLNQAAASLGSVYTNMFALSGPHSDTCRFALYEWHFATMELERGYDCLAKVDDFMLKFHAADVAGETWAFGVCHMCYKEFQGDIAFCTTCTPYSTKFCTACVASASFEAVCGHHRGPWKVVKPPMRYLLERKLILLANAGRWDDYASIADQYRAYCDQFQVQDPMQVLQARDETTRHRTRSWTVLGALLVIVVLTRRKC
;
A
#
# COMPACT_ATOMS: atom_id res chain seq x y z
N MET A 1 29.26 -12.51 -27.76
CA MET A 1 29.51 -12.03 -29.15
C MET A 1 29.91 -10.56 -29.04
N SER A 2 31.11 -10.21 -29.49
CA SER A 2 31.64 -8.84 -29.44
C SER A 2 30.75 -7.84 -30.18
N PRO A 3 30.65 -6.58 -29.74
CA PRO A 3 30.01 -5.53 -30.52
C PRO A 3 30.91 -5.16 -31.70
N ARG A 4 30.32 -5.04 -32.89
CA ARG A 4 30.99 -4.48 -34.08
C ARG A 4 31.06 -2.97 -33.93
N ASP A 5 32.27 -2.43 -34.06
CA ASP A 5 32.54 -1.03 -34.36
C ASP A 5 31.98 -0.68 -35.74
N ASP A 6 30.87 0.06 -35.77
CA ASP A 6 30.43 0.79 -36.97
C ASP A 6 30.79 2.27 -36.79
N THR A 7 32.05 2.60 -37.04
CA THR A 7 32.52 3.98 -37.22
C THR A 7 32.24 4.44 -38.66
N ALA A 8 30.97 4.72 -38.95
CA ALA A 8 30.60 5.50 -40.13
C ALA A 8 30.51 6.99 -39.75
N SER A 9 31.58 7.74 -40.04
CA SER A 9 31.63 9.19 -39.90
C SER A 9 30.67 9.85 -40.90
N THR A 10 29.43 10.11 -40.49
CA THR A 10 28.62 11.16 -41.09
C THR A 10 29.00 12.49 -40.43
N SER A 11 29.67 13.36 -41.19
CA SER A 11 29.84 14.77 -40.86
C SER A 11 28.46 15.40 -40.62
N ARG A 12 28.04 15.51 -39.35
CA ARG A 12 26.91 16.36 -38.95
C ARG A 12 27.27 17.79 -39.32
N GLU A 13 26.61 18.35 -40.34
CA GLU A 13 26.40 19.80 -40.40
C GLU A 13 25.88 20.22 -39.02
N ARG A 14 26.62 21.06 -38.29
CA ARG A 14 26.10 21.64 -37.05
C ARG A 14 24.96 22.57 -37.45
N LEU A 15 23.73 22.09 -37.33
CA LEU A 15 22.55 22.94 -37.20
C LEU A 15 22.86 24.03 -36.16
N GLN A 16 22.43 25.27 -36.44
CA GLN A 16 22.63 26.38 -35.49
C GLN A 16 22.03 25.98 -34.13
N PRO A 17 22.74 26.25 -33.02
CA PRO A 17 22.23 25.88 -31.70
C PRO A 17 20.92 26.61 -31.43
N SER A 18 20.00 25.93 -30.74
CA SER A 18 18.73 26.48 -30.29
C SER A 18 18.97 27.79 -29.54
N ARG A 19 18.31 28.85 -30.00
CA ARG A 19 18.47 30.19 -29.43
C ARG A 19 17.40 30.50 -28.40
N GLY A 20 17.77 31.32 -27.43
CA GLY A 20 16.90 31.84 -26.39
C GLY A 20 17.03 33.36 -26.26
N LEU A 21 16.25 33.93 -25.36
CA LEU A 21 16.36 35.32 -24.95
C LEU A 21 16.96 35.40 -23.54
N THR A 22 17.74 36.43 -23.28
CA THR A 22 18.30 36.67 -21.94
C THR A 22 17.23 37.07 -20.93
N LEU A 23 17.47 36.78 -19.65
CA LEU A 23 16.59 37.26 -18.57
C LEU A 23 16.48 38.79 -18.58
N ALA A 24 17.56 39.51 -18.90
CA ALA A 24 17.53 40.95 -19.13
C ALA A 24 16.52 41.36 -20.21
N TYR A 25 16.36 40.56 -21.27
CA TYR A 25 15.35 40.81 -22.28
C TYR A 25 13.93 40.55 -21.77
N PHE A 26 13.71 39.60 -20.86
CA PHE A 26 12.37 39.38 -20.29
C PHE A 26 11.89 40.63 -19.56
N HIS A 27 12.77 41.23 -18.74
CA HIS A 27 12.50 42.50 -18.06
C HIS A 27 12.29 43.66 -19.03
N ARG A 28 13.14 43.76 -20.06
CA ARG A 28 12.98 44.75 -21.12
C ARG A 28 11.64 44.59 -21.84
N PHE A 29 11.27 43.37 -22.20
CA PHE A 29 10.01 43.06 -22.89
C PHE A 29 8.81 43.55 -22.07
N VAL A 30 8.80 43.34 -20.76
CA VAL A 30 7.77 43.88 -19.86
C VAL A 30 7.78 45.40 -19.86
N ASN A 31 8.95 46.03 -19.71
CA ASN A 31 9.08 47.49 -19.66
C ASN A 31 8.65 48.18 -20.97
N ASP A 32 9.10 47.65 -22.11
CA ASP A 32 8.81 48.18 -23.45
C ASP A 32 7.31 48.11 -23.79
N HIS A 33 6.55 47.22 -23.12
CA HIS A 33 5.11 47.02 -23.34
C HIS A 33 4.22 47.54 -22.19
N GLY A 34 4.67 48.55 -21.45
CA GLY A 34 3.86 49.24 -20.44
C GLY A 34 4.11 48.80 -18.99
N GLY A 35 5.19 48.05 -18.75
CA GLY A 35 5.63 47.66 -17.41
C GLY A 35 4.72 46.61 -16.75
N ARG A 36 5.00 46.30 -15.47
CA ARG A 36 4.28 45.25 -14.72
C ARG A 36 2.76 45.45 -14.69
N GLN A 37 2.28 46.70 -14.71
CA GLN A 37 0.83 46.99 -14.69
C GLN A 37 0.12 46.46 -15.95
N ALA A 38 0.76 46.52 -17.13
CA ALA A 38 0.17 46.01 -18.37
C ALA A 38 0.09 44.47 -18.42
N PHE A 39 0.91 43.80 -17.61
CA PHE A 39 1.01 42.34 -17.53
C PHE A 39 0.29 41.75 -16.32
N ASP A 40 -0.29 42.58 -15.46
CA ASP A 40 -0.94 42.13 -14.23
C ASP A 40 -2.10 41.18 -14.54
N GLY A 41 -2.10 40.02 -13.87
CA GLY A 41 -3.07 38.95 -14.08
C GLY A 41 -3.02 38.24 -15.44
N LEU A 42 -2.13 38.62 -16.36
CA LEU A 42 -2.06 37.98 -17.68
C LEU A 42 -1.34 36.64 -17.63
N THR A 43 -1.96 35.63 -18.21
CA THR A 43 -1.33 34.32 -18.40
C THR A 43 -0.25 34.37 -19.48
N THR A 44 0.61 33.37 -19.52
CA THR A 44 1.61 33.25 -20.58
C THR A 44 0.96 33.11 -21.96
N LEU A 45 -0.21 32.48 -22.04
CA LEU A 45 -1.05 32.46 -23.23
C LEU A 45 -1.55 33.85 -23.62
N ASP A 46 -2.08 34.63 -22.67
CA ASP A 46 -2.51 36.01 -22.92
C ASP A 46 -1.36 36.85 -23.45
N VAL A 47 -0.17 36.73 -22.84
CA VAL A 47 1.00 37.49 -23.27
C VAL A 47 1.44 37.11 -24.69
N CYS A 48 1.44 35.81 -24.99
CA CYS A 48 1.74 35.33 -26.34
C CYS A 48 0.76 35.92 -27.37
N MET A 49 -0.54 35.89 -27.08
CA MET A 49 -1.57 36.35 -28.00
C MET A 49 -1.66 37.87 -28.13
N ARG A 50 -1.43 38.62 -27.06
CA ARG A 50 -1.60 40.09 -27.01
C ARG A 50 -0.35 40.88 -27.39
N PHE A 51 0.84 40.32 -27.15
CA PHE A 51 2.09 41.04 -27.37
C PHE A 51 3.00 40.31 -28.35
N VAL A 52 3.31 39.03 -28.12
CA VAL A 52 4.30 38.30 -28.94
C VAL A 52 3.83 38.13 -30.37
N LYS A 53 2.64 37.55 -30.59
CA LYS A 53 2.10 37.32 -31.93
C LYS A 53 1.94 38.63 -32.72
N PRO A 54 1.32 39.69 -32.18
CA PRO A 54 1.26 40.97 -32.89
C PRO A 54 2.64 41.55 -33.23
N ALA A 55 3.60 41.50 -32.29
CA ALA A 55 4.94 42.03 -32.51
C ALA A 55 5.68 41.31 -33.65
N THR A 56 5.50 40.00 -33.80
CA THR A 56 6.21 39.19 -34.81
C THR A 56 5.44 39.00 -36.11
N GLN A 57 4.19 39.47 -36.20
CA GLN A 57 3.29 39.20 -37.33
C GLN A 57 3.83 39.69 -38.68
N HIS A 58 4.42 40.88 -38.70
CA HIS A 58 4.92 41.52 -39.92
C HIS A 58 6.11 40.76 -40.54
N ALA A 59 6.92 40.11 -39.71
CA ALA A 59 8.11 39.37 -40.12
C ALA A 59 7.85 37.85 -40.25
N ASN A 60 6.74 37.35 -39.68
CA ASN A 60 6.35 35.94 -39.70
C ASN A 60 7.44 35.00 -39.14
N VAL A 61 8.09 35.41 -38.05
CA VAL A 61 9.19 34.69 -37.37
C VAL A 61 8.93 34.53 -35.87
N SER A 62 9.81 33.84 -35.15
CA SER A 62 9.80 33.80 -33.68
C SER A 62 10.18 35.16 -33.08
N LEU A 63 9.91 35.37 -31.78
CA LEU A 63 10.37 36.60 -31.11
C LEU A 63 11.90 36.61 -31.00
N VAL A 64 12.52 35.46 -30.74
CA VAL A 64 13.98 35.30 -30.72
C VAL A 64 14.60 35.79 -32.04
N ASP A 65 14.06 35.37 -33.18
CA ASP A 65 14.57 35.76 -34.50
C ASP A 65 14.30 37.23 -34.82
N LEU A 66 13.13 37.75 -34.43
CA LEU A 66 12.82 39.17 -34.57
C LEU A 66 13.83 40.01 -33.79
N VAL A 67 14.08 39.67 -32.53
CA VAL A 67 15.06 40.38 -31.68
C VAL A 67 16.44 40.29 -32.30
N LEU A 68 16.88 39.10 -32.73
CA LEU A 68 18.18 38.91 -33.35
C LEU A 68 18.38 39.76 -34.61
N SER A 69 17.31 40.01 -35.37
CA SER A 69 17.34 40.84 -36.58
C SER A 69 17.47 42.34 -36.30
N GLN A 70 17.22 42.79 -35.07
CA GLN A 70 17.29 44.19 -34.68
C GLN A 70 18.73 44.64 -34.39
N PRO A 71 19.03 45.95 -34.53
CA PRO A 71 20.30 46.51 -34.05
C PRO A 71 20.53 46.14 -32.58
N GLU A 72 21.72 45.63 -32.25
CA GLU A 72 22.08 45.14 -30.90
C GLU A 72 21.29 43.91 -30.40
N GLY A 73 20.47 43.30 -31.25
CA GLY A 73 19.68 42.12 -30.94
C GLY A 73 20.48 40.91 -30.44
N HIS A 74 21.71 40.76 -30.91
CA HIS A 74 22.65 39.71 -30.52
C HIS A 74 23.08 39.76 -29.04
N GLN A 75 22.87 40.90 -28.35
CA GLN A 75 23.08 41.01 -26.90
C GLN A 75 21.99 40.29 -26.11
N PHE A 76 20.79 40.14 -26.70
CA PHE A 76 19.62 39.57 -26.05
C PHE A 76 19.24 38.19 -26.60
N ALA A 77 19.39 37.98 -27.91
CA ALA A 77 19.11 36.71 -28.58
C ALA A 77 20.41 35.95 -28.85
N LYS A 78 20.64 34.84 -28.14
CA LYS A 78 21.88 34.05 -28.21
C LYS A 78 21.61 32.56 -27.97
N PRO A 79 22.60 31.65 -28.15
CA PRO A 79 22.41 30.22 -27.90
C PRO A 79 21.89 30.00 -26.48
N ALA A 80 20.75 29.29 -26.36
CA ALA A 80 20.09 29.09 -25.07
C ALA A 80 20.96 28.24 -24.14
N GLU A 81 21.01 28.63 -22.86
CA GLU A 81 21.73 27.90 -21.82
C GLU A 81 20.82 26.97 -21.01
N TRP A 82 19.53 27.31 -20.95
CA TRP A 82 18.50 26.59 -20.23
C TRP A 82 17.22 26.51 -21.05
N LEU A 83 16.49 25.40 -20.92
CA LEU A 83 15.14 25.27 -21.42
C LEU A 83 14.14 25.56 -20.28
N ILE A 84 13.14 26.41 -20.53
CA ILE A 84 12.04 26.66 -19.58
C ILE A 84 10.86 25.74 -19.87
N SER A 85 10.51 24.91 -18.89
CA SER A 85 9.24 24.19 -18.82
C SER A 85 8.26 24.94 -17.92
N HIS A 86 7.05 25.20 -18.41
CA HIS A 86 6.03 25.97 -17.69
C HIS A 86 4.62 25.64 -18.21
N SER A 87 3.59 26.01 -17.45
CA SER A 87 2.21 25.97 -17.93
C SER A 87 1.81 27.29 -18.58
N TRP A 88 1.14 27.22 -19.74
CA TRP A 88 0.65 28.40 -20.45
C TRP A 88 -0.44 29.16 -19.67
N SER A 89 -1.10 28.50 -18.71
CA SER A 89 -2.06 29.10 -17.78
C SER A 89 -1.40 29.93 -16.67
N TYR A 90 -0.09 29.77 -16.44
CA TYR A 90 0.60 30.55 -15.41
C TYR A 90 0.63 32.02 -15.77
N LYS A 91 0.48 32.87 -14.75
CA LYS A 91 0.73 34.30 -14.86
C LYS A 91 2.15 34.53 -15.32
N PHE A 92 2.32 35.32 -16.37
CA PHE A 92 3.63 35.53 -16.99
C PHE A 92 4.63 36.17 -16.00
N LEU A 93 4.18 37.12 -15.19
CA LEU A 93 5.04 37.76 -14.19
C LEU A 93 5.51 36.79 -13.11
N ASP A 94 4.69 35.80 -12.73
CA ASP A 94 5.07 34.78 -11.75
C ASP A 94 6.14 33.83 -12.34
N VAL A 95 6.06 33.53 -13.65
CA VAL A 95 7.08 32.76 -14.37
C VAL A 95 8.40 33.55 -14.41
N VAL A 96 8.37 34.83 -14.77
CA VAL A 96 9.58 35.68 -14.79
C VAL A 96 10.21 35.77 -13.41
N GLU A 97 9.40 35.99 -12.36
CA GLU A 97 9.88 36.05 -10.97
C GLU A 97 10.48 34.72 -10.50
N ALA A 98 9.90 33.59 -10.89
CA ALA A 98 10.47 32.27 -10.60
C ALA A 98 11.84 32.08 -11.27
N ILE A 99 12.01 32.55 -12.51
CA ILE A 99 13.29 32.50 -13.22
C ILE A 99 14.30 33.49 -12.62
N ASP A 100 13.87 34.68 -12.17
CA ASP A 100 14.73 35.61 -11.42
C ASP A 100 15.28 34.94 -10.15
N ASN A 101 14.39 34.34 -9.35
CA ASN A 101 14.79 33.67 -8.12
C ASN A 101 15.70 32.46 -8.41
N PHE A 102 15.39 31.67 -9.42
CA PHE A 102 16.24 30.58 -9.90
C PHE A 102 17.65 31.07 -10.29
N CYS A 103 17.75 32.17 -11.04
CA CYS A 103 19.04 32.73 -11.39
C CYS A 103 19.83 33.17 -10.15
N LEU A 104 19.18 33.79 -9.17
CA LEU A 104 19.81 34.18 -7.91
C LEU A 104 20.32 32.96 -7.12
N GLU A 105 19.51 31.90 -6.99
CA GLU A 105 19.88 30.68 -6.25
C GLU A 105 21.00 29.84 -6.89
N HIS A 106 21.29 30.11 -8.16
CA HIS A 106 22.28 29.39 -8.95
C HIS A 106 23.46 30.27 -9.40
N ASP A 107 23.57 31.48 -8.84
CA ASP A 107 24.61 32.48 -9.17
C ASP A 107 24.69 32.79 -10.69
N LEU A 108 23.53 32.79 -11.35
CA LEU A 108 23.40 33.09 -12.78
C LEU A 108 23.11 34.58 -13.00
N SER A 109 23.76 35.16 -14.00
CA SER A 109 23.58 36.58 -14.33
C SER A 109 22.29 36.83 -15.13
N HIS A 110 21.84 38.09 -15.23
CA HIS A 110 20.74 38.48 -16.10
C HIS A 110 21.05 38.32 -17.60
N ASP A 111 22.33 38.12 -17.94
CA ASP A 111 22.76 37.77 -19.29
C ASP A 111 22.51 36.28 -19.61
N THR A 112 22.10 35.45 -18.63
CA THR A 112 21.76 34.04 -18.89
C THR A 112 20.58 33.94 -19.87
N SER A 113 20.72 33.09 -20.89
CA SER A 113 19.71 32.94 -21.95
C SER A 113 18.85 31.68 -21.81
N PHE A 114 17.56 31.84 -22.10
CA PHE A 114 16.55 30.81 -21.90
C PHE A 114 15.80 30.53 -23.20
N TRP A 115 15.71 29.26 -23.57
CA TRP A 115 14.72 28.79 -24.54
C TRP A 115 13.36 28.77 -23.85
N PHE A 116 12.51 29.72 -24.22
CA PHE A 116 11.16 29.85 -23.70
C PHE A 116 10.18 29.66 -24.85
N CYS A 117 9.36 28.61 -24.82
CA CYS A 117 8.63 28.15 -26.01
C CYS A 117 7.71 29.21 -26.65
N MET A 118 7.19 30.15 -25.87
CA MET A 118 6.39 31.29 -26.37
C MET A 118 7.21 32.29 -27.21
N PHE A 119 8.51 32.42 -26.92
CA PHE A 119 9.41 33.36 -27.59
C PHE A 119 10.23 32.69 -28.69
N ALA A 120 10.66 31.45 -28.47
CA ALA A 120 11.58 30.74 -29.36
C ALA A 120 10.88 30.08 -30.56
N ASN A 121 9.63 29.66 -30.42
CA ASN A 121 8.90 29.07 -31.55
C ASN A 121 8.20 30.15 -32.38
N ASN A 122 8.11 29.93 -33.70
CA ASN A 122 7.34 30.79 -34.57
C ASN A 122 5.84 30.61 -34.32
N GLN A 123 5.23 31.60 -33.67
CA GLN A 123 3.83 31.52 -33.25
C GLN A 123 2.82 31.63 -34.41
N HIS A 124 3.27 31.98 -35.61
CA HIS A 124 2.41 32.12 -36.80
C HIS A 124 2.34 30.85 -37.64
N ALA A 125 3.32 29.95 -37.50
CA ALA A 125 3.29 28.63 -38.12
C ALA A 125 2.27 27.67 -37.46
N ILE A 126 1.42 28.17 -36.56
CA ILE A 126 0.55 27.42 -35.63
C ILE A 126 -0.80 26.96 -36.23
N GLY A 127 -1.09 27.27 -37.49
CA GLY A 127 -2.39 26.97 -38.11
C GLY A 127 -2.34 25.98 -39.28
N ASP A 128 -2.20 24.67 -39.04
CA ASP A 128 -3.09 23.60 -39.57
C ASP A 128 -2.61 22.19 -39.11
N SER A 129 -3.55 21.29 -38.90
CA SER A 129 -3.46 20.08 -38.07
C SER A 129 -2.75 18.86 -38.72
N ARG A 130 -2.14 18.02 -37.86
CA ARG A 130 -1.40 16.73 -38.06
C ARG A 130 0.13 16.79 -38.25
N GLY A 131 0.70 17.83 -38.86
CA GLY A 131 2.16 17.93 -39.04
C GLY A 131 2.92 18.54 -37.86
N MET A 132 2.22 19.31 -37.02
CA MET A 132 2.82 20.19 -36.02
C MET A 132 3.34 19.48 -34.77
N PHE A 133 2.66 18.45 -34.28
CA PHE A 133 3.08 17.74 -33.07
C PHE A 133 4.54 17.26 -33.18
N LYS A 134 4.90 16.68 -34.34
CA LYS A 134 6.26 16.23 -34.62
C LYS A 134 7.27 17.38 -34.67
N GLN A 135 6.88 18.53 -35.22
CA GLN A 135 7.75 19.72 -35.27
C GLN A 135 7.99 20.29 -33.87
N TRP A 136 6.96 20.38 -33.03
CA TRP A 136 7.09 20.82 -31.64
C TRP A 136 7.92 19.88 -30.81
N LEU A 137 7.65 18.58 -30.93
CA LEU A 137 8.42 17.54 -30.27
C LEU A 137 9.90 17.59 -30.67
N GLU A 138 10.19 17.78 -31.96
CA GLU A 138 11.56 17.89 -32.47
C GLU A 138 12.23 19.18 -32.01
N ALA A 139 11.52 20.32 -32.04
CA ALA A 139 12.05 21.60 -31.56
C ALA A 139 12.40 21.54 -30.07
N PHE A 140 11.52 20.95 -29.25
CA PHE A 140 11.76 20.72 -27.84
C PHE A 140 12.95 19.78 -27.62
N ARG A 141 12.97 18.62 -28.29
CA ARG A 141 14.07 17.64 -28.19
C ARG A 141 15.40 18.27 -28.57
N THR A 142 15.43 19.04 -29.65
CA THR A 142 16.63 19.76 -30.11
C THR A 142 17.07 20.78 -29.08
N ALA A 143 16.15 21.62 -28.58
CA ALA A 143 16.46 22.61 -27.55
C ALA A 143 17.02 21.96 -26.27
N LEU A 144 16.43 20.85 -25.83
CA LEU A 144 16.90 20.14 -24.63
C LEU A 144 18.27 19.47 -24.85
N VAL A 145 18.54 18.94 -26.04
CA VAL A 145 19.87 18.41 -26.40
C VAL A 145 20.91 19.53 -26.46
N ASP A 146 20.56 20.68 -27.04
CA ASP A 146 21.47 21.82 -27.19
C ASP A 146 21.80 22.45 -25.84
N THR A 147 20.81 22.61 -24.94
CA THR A 147 21.03 23.20 -23.62
C THR A 147 21.65 22.21 -22.63
N GLY A 148 21.26 20.92 -22.72
CA GLY A 148 21.56 19.90 -21.72
C GLY A 148 20.98 20.21 -20.33
N LYS A 149 20.08 21.19 -20.23
CA LYS A 149 19.56 21.73 -18.97
C LYS A 149 18.10 22.15 -19.11
N LEU A 150 17.28 21.76 -18.15
CA LEU A 150 15.87 22.09 -18.05
C LEU A 150 15.58 22.69 -16.68
N VAL A 151 14.89 23.82 -16.68
CA VAL A 151 14.31 24.43 -15.47
C VAL A 151 12.79 24.39 -15.60
N MET A 152 12.12 23.76 -14.64
CA MET A 152 10.67 23.67 -14.59
C MET A 152 10.12 24.64 -13.55
N VAL A 153 9.22 25.52 -13.97
CA VAL A 153 8.51 26.41 -13.06
C VAL A 153 7.36 25.62 -12.40
N LEU A 154 7.31 25.60 -11.07
CA LEU A 154 6.19 25.04 -10.32
C LEU A 154 5.41 26.18 -9.64
N SER A 155 4.11 26.28 -9.92
CA SER A 155 3.23 27.26 -9.28
C SER A 155 1.77 26.77 -9.25
N PRO A 156 1.07 26.80 -8.11
CA PRO A 156 1.69 26.77 -6.78
C PRO A 156 2.49 25.47 -6.58
N TRP A 157 3.48 25.47 -5.69
CA TRP A 157 4.39 24.33 -5.55
C TRP A 157 3.67 23.05 -5.04
N HIS A 158 2.64 23.20 -4.19
CA HIS A 158 1.89 22.09 -3.57
C HIS A 158 0.81 21.47 -4.50
N HIS A 159 0.45 22.17 -5.57
CA HIS A 159 -0.47 21.70 -6.62
C HIS A 159 0.06 22.13 -7.99
N PRO A 160 1.21 21.56 -8.43
CA PRO A 160 1.90 22.06 -9.60
C PRO A 160 1.13 21.74 -10.89
N GLU A 161 0.49 22.75 -11.49
CA GLU A 161 -0.25 22.56 -12.75
C GLU A 161 0.63 21.98 -13.86
N THR A 162 1.92 22.31 -13.90
CA THR A 162 2.88 21.72 -14.85
C THR A 162 2.92 20.20 -14.77
N LEU A 163 2.85 19.61 -13.59
CA LEU A 163 2.87 18.15 -13.45
C LEU A 163 1.51 17.49 -13.70
N GLN A 164 0.50 18.28 -14.03
CA GLN A 164 -0.79 17.81 -14.55
C GLN A 164 -0.88 17.97 -16.07
N ARG A 165 0.14 18.51 -16.73
CA ARG A 165 0.16 18.76 -18.17
C ARG A 165 0.96 17.68 -18.89
N SER A 166 0.36 17.04 -19.90
CA SER A 166 0.98 15.91 -20.62
C SER A 166 2.32 16.29 -21.25
N TRP A 167 2.41 17.50 -21.81
CA TRP A 167 3.67 18.04 -22.34
C TRP A 167 4.73 18.12 -21.24
N CYS A 168 4.49 18.88 -20.18
CA CYS A 168 5.49 19.10 -19.12
C CYS A 168 5.93 17.79 -18.44
N VAL A 169 5.03 16.84 -18.20
CA VAL A 169 5.39 15.52 -17.67
C VAL A 169 6.31 14.77 -18.66
N TYR A 170 6.03 14.84 -19.96
CA TYR A 170 6.89 14.27 -20.99
C TYR A 170 8.23 15.01 -21.14
N GLU A 171 8.29 16.31 -20.81
CA GLU A 171 9.55 17.06 -20.75
C GLU A 171 10.44 16.55 -19.60
N VAL A 172 9.86 16.19 -18.44
CA VAL A 172 10.61 15.52 -17.36
C VAL A 172 11.19 14.20 -17.85
N TYR A 173 10.36 13.37 -18.51
CA TYR A 173 10.82 12.11 -19.10
C TYR A 173 12.03 12.31 -20.03
N LEU A 174 11.90 13.23 -20.98
CA LEU A 174 12.98 13.52 -21.93
C LEU A 174 14.22 14.06 -21.23
N SER A 175 14.08 14.86 -20.16
CA SER A 175 15.24 15.32 -19.39
C SER A 175 16.03 14.17 -18.78
N VAL A 176 15.36 13.14 -18.27
CA VAL A 176 16.03 11.96 -17.70
C VAL A 176 16.67 11.11 -18.80
N VAL A 177 15.96 10.84 -19.89
CA VAL A 177 16.46 10.00 -21.01
C VAL A 177 17.65 10.65 -21.72
N LEU A 178 17.65 11.98 -21.84
CA LEU A 178 18.73 12.74 -22.47
C LEU A 178 19.83 13.12 -21.48
N HIS A 179 19.75 12.67 -20.23
CA HIS A 179 20.69 13.01 -19.16
C HIS A 179 20.87 14.52 -18.96
N ALA A 180 19.81 15.30 -19.20
CA ALA A 180 19.80 16.73 -18.97
C ALA A 180 19.73 17.03 -17.47
N ARG A 181 20.38 18.11 -17.04
CA ARG A 181 20.25 18.62 -15.67
C ARG A 181 18.85 19.18 -15.47
N PHE A 182 18.10 18.60 -14.54
CA PHE A 182 16.78 19.09 -14.14
C PHE A 182 16.85 19.93 -12.87
N GLU A 183 16.25 21.13 -12.92
CA GLU A 183 16.03 22.01 -11.78
C GLU A 183 14.57 22.50 -11.71
N VAL A 184 14.16 22.90 -10.52
CA VAL A 184 12.86 23.56 -10.28
C VAL A 184 13.08 25.03 -10.01
N ALA A 185 12.23 25.88 -10.58
CA ALA A 185 12.13 27.29 -10.27
C ALA A 185 10.82 27.59 -9.54
N LEU A 186 10.92 28.26 -8.39
CA LEU A 186 9.80 28.80 -7.62
C LEU A 186 9.97 30.31 -7.53
N SER A 187 8.86 31.06 -7.54
CA SER A 187 8.90 32.46 -7.10
C SER A 187 9.34 32.53 -5.63
N LYS A 188 9.81 33.69 -5.19
CA LYS A 188 10.29 33.84 -3.80
C LYS A 188 9.21 33.44 -2.78
N SER A 189 7.97 33.91 -3.00
CA SER A 189 6.85 33.55 -2.12
C SER A 189 6.59 32.04 -2.10
N GLN A 190 6.67 31.36 -3.24
CA GLN A 190 6.45 29.91 -3.30
C GLN A 190 7.61 29.13 -2.68
N MET A 191 8.85 29.62 -2.77
CA MET A 191 9.99 29.02 -2.08
C MET A 191 9.86 29.19 -0.56
N ASP A 192 9.46 30.38 -0.09
CA ASP A 192 9.22 30.63 1.33
C ASP A 192 8.11 29.69 1.87
N ASP A 193 6.99 29.56 1.14
CA ASP A 193 5.91 28.62 1.47
C ASP A 193 6.42 27.17 1.52
N PHE A 194 7.16 26.73 0.48
CA PHE A 194 7.75 25.39 0.42
C PHE A 194 8.67 25.10 1.62
N LEU A 195 9.53 26.04 1.98
CA LEU A 195 10.48 25.89 3.08
C LEU A 195 9.81 25.81 4.45
N VAL A 196 8.64 26.41 4.62
CA VAL A 196 7.79 26.23 5.81
C VAL A 196 7.10 24.87 5.75
N ASP A 197 6.46 24.55 4.63
CA ASP A 197 5.63 23.37 4.49
C ASP A 197 6.43 22.05 4.52
N VAL A 198 7.67 22.04 4.02
CA VAL A 198 8.55 20.85 4.01
C VAL A 198 8.96 20.41 5.41
N GLN A 199 8.85 21.31 6.40
CA GLN A 199 9.08 20.98 7.82
C GLN A 199 7.90 20.19 8.43
N THR A 200 6.77 20.10 7.71
CA THR A 200 5.64 19.25 8.08
C THR A 200 5.74 17.86 7.46
N THR A 201 5.10 16.86 8.05
CA THR A 201 5.29 15.44 7.70
C THR A 201 4.61 14.98 6.41
N HIS A 202 3.72 15.78 5.80
CA HIS A 202 2.81 15.31 4.73
C HIS A 202 2.89 16.09 3.42
N SER A 203 3.49 17.28 3.40
CA SER A 203 3.37 18.23 2.30
C SER A 203 3.96 17.70 0.97
N ILE A 204 5.09 16.99 1.04
CA ILE A 204 5.71 16.34 -0.14
C ILE A 204 4.86 15.18 -0.66
N ASP A 205 4.32 14.34 0.24
CA ASP A 205 3.48 13.20 -0.15
C ASP A 205 2.14 13.68 -0.74
N GLN A 206 1.58 14.78 -0.22
CA GLN A 206 0.41 15.44 -0.80
C GLN A 206 0.67 15.95 -2.22
N MET A 207 1.81 16.60 -2.45
CA MET A 207 2.19 17.06 -3.78
C MET A 207 2.41 15.88 -4.74
N LYS A 208 3.10 14.82 -4.32
CA LYS A 208 3.31 13.60 -5.12
C LYS A 208 2.00 12.89 -5.46
N ALA A 209 1.06 12.81 -4.52
CA ALA A 209 -0.23 12.14 -4.70
C ALA A 209 -1.10 12.73 -5.82
N GLN A 210 -0.83 13.98 -6.22
CA GLN A 210 -1.55 14.70 -7.27
C GLN A 210 -0.95 14.51 -8.66
N ILE A 211 0.27 13.97 -8.75
CA ILE A 211 0.94 13.72 -10.02
C ILE A 211 0.47 12.37 -10.54
N ASN A 212 -0.18 12.38 -11.70
CA ASN A 212 -0.62 11.18 -12.40
C ASN A 212 -0.56 11.43 -13.91
N SER A 213 0.47 10.91 -14.56
CA SER A 213 0.71 11.12 -15.99
C SER A 213 -0.43 10.59 -16.86
N LYS A 214 -1.11 9.51 -16.43
CA LYS A 214 -2.27 8.92 -17.14
C LYS A 214 -3.49 9.83 -17.12
N HIS A 215 -3.60 10.71 -16.11
CA HIS A 215 -4.66 11.71 -16.00
C HIS A 215 -4.22 13.11 -16.41
N SER A 216 -3.02 13.26 -16.97
CA SER A 216 -2.53 14.55 -17.44
C SER A 216 -3.33 15.08 -18.63
N ILE A 217 -3.37 16.41 -18.76
CA ILE A 217 -4.17 17.12 -19.77
C ILE A 217 -3.29 17.96 -20.71
N ALA A 218 -3.81 18.27 -21.90
CA ALA A 218 -3.23 19.26 -22.80
C ALA A 218 -4.31 20.21 -23.31
N THR A 219 -3.94 21.45 -23.61
CA THR A 219 -4.86 22.44 -24.22
C THR A 219 -5.42 21.93 -25.56
N VAL A 220 -4.61 21.19 -26.31
CA VAL A 220 -4.99 20.54 -27.55
C VAL A 220 -5.14 19.04 -27.30
N ALA A 221 -6.36 18.52 -27.38
CA ALA A 221 -6.65 17.12 -27.04
C ALA A 221 -5.84 16.11 -27.89
N THR A 222 -5.63 16.40 -29.18
CA THR A 222 -4.84 15.53 -30.06
C THR A 222 -3.36 15.48 -29.67
N ASP A 223 -2.81 16.53 -29.06
CA ASP A 223 -1.42 16.49 -28.57
C ASP A 223 -1.30 15.56 -27.38
N ARG A 224 -2.28 15.58 -26.46
CA ARG A 224 -2.35 14.63 -25.35
C ARG A 224 -2.34 13.20 -25.88
N ASP A 225 -3.18 12.90 -26.87
CA ASP A 225 -3.31 11.54 -27.41
C ASP A 225 -1.98 11.07 -28.02
N HIS A 226 -1.31 11.90 -28.81
CA HIS A 226 0.02 11.54 -29.35
C HIS A 226 1.09 11.37 -28.25
N ILE A 227 1.07 12.19 -27.20
CA ILE A 227 2.00 12.03 -26.06
C ILE A 227 1.69 10.74 -25.32
N PHE A 228 0.42 10.38 -25.15
CA PHE A 228 0.00 9.16 -24.49
C PHE A 228 0.44 7.92 -25.28
N ASP A 229 0.38 7.98 -26.61
CA ASP A 229 0.93 6.94 -27.48
C ASP A 229 2.45 6.81 -27.27
N LEU A 230 3.19 7.94 -27.30
CA LEU A 230 4.64 7.93 -27.06
C LEU A 230 5.01 7.39 -25.67
N ILE A 231 4.27 7.79 -24.62
CA ILE A 231 4.49 7.30 -23.27
C ILE A 231 4.27 5.79 -23.24
N SER A 232 3.15 5.32 -23.78
CA SER A 232 2.79 3.89 -23.79
C SER A 232 3.80 3.04 -24.57
N GLU A 233 4.34 3.54 -25.68
CA GLU A 233 5.32 2.86 -26.52
C GLU A 233 6.73 2.82 -25.91
N GLN A 234 7.13 3.87 -25.17
CA GLN A 234 8.53 4.05 -24.75
C GLN A 234 8.80 3.67 -23.29
N VAL A 235 7.94 4.08 -22.37
CA VAL A 235 8.23 4.02 -20.92
C VAL A 235 7.08 3.46 -20.09
N GLY A 236 5.84 3.67 -20.50
CA GLY A 236 4.63 3.41 -19.73
C GLY A 236 4.40 4.46 -18.63
N PHE A 237 3.13 4.72 -18.32
CA PHE A 237 2.73 5.75 -17.34
C PHE A 237 3.28 5.50 -15.94
N VAL A 238 3.31 4.24 -15.48
CA VAL A 238 3.81 3.89 -14.14
C VAL A 238 5.28 4.25 -14.00
N GLN A 239 6.12 3.88 -14.97
CA GLN A 239 7.55 4.17 -14.89
C GLN A 239 7.81 5.67 -15.07
N LEU A 240 7.00 6.37 -15.87
CA LEU A 240 7.05 7.81 -16.01
C LEU A 240 6.75 8.54 -14.70
N ASP A 241 5.65 8.21 -14.01
CA ASP A 241 5.31 8.81 -12.72
C ASP A 241 6.46 8.65 -11.71
N ARG A 242 7.05 7.46 -11.64
CA ARG A 242 8.21 7.19 -10.79
C ARG A 242 9.43 8.03 -11.14
N MET A 243 9.73 8.21 -12.43
CA MET A 243 10.81 9.10 -12.85
C MET A 243 10.56 10.55 -12.42
N VAL A 244 9.31 11.02 -12.49
CA VAL A 244 8.94 12.36 -11.98
C VAL A 244 9.14 12.44 -10.47
N PHE A 245 8.69 11.43 -9.71
CA PHE A 245 8.88 11.38 -8.25
C PHE A 245 10.36 11.41 -7.87
N ASP A 246 11.20 10.65 -8.55
CA ASP A 246 12.64 10.59 -8.28
C ASP A 246 13.34 11.93 -8.54
N VAL A 247 12.98 12.60 -9.65
CA VAL A 247 13.52 13.91 -10.01
C VAL A 247 13.13 14.97 -8.97
N LEU A 248 11.86 15.00 -8.55
CA LEU A 248 11.38 15.93 -7.54
C LEU A 248 12.00 15.65 -6.17
N GLN A 249 12.09 14.39 -5.77
CA GLN A 249 12.72 13.99 -4.52
C GLN A 249 14.19 14.40 -4.48
N THR A 250 14.90 14.21 -5.58
CA THR A 250 16.29 14.65 -5.73
C THR A 250 16.42 16.16 -5.63
N TRP A 251 15.47 16.92 -6.18
CA TRP A 251 15.42 18.38 -5.99
C TRP A 251 15.16 18.76 -4.52
N VAL A 252 14.16 18.17 -3.85
CA VAL A 252 13.85 18.46 -2.44
C VAL A 252 15.07 18.23 -1.54
N PHE A 253 15.75 17.09 -1.68
CA PHE A 253 16.94 16.80 -0.87
C PHE A 253 18.09 17.78 -1.16
N ARG A 254 18.32 18.15 -2.42
CA ARG A 254 19.34 19.16 -2.78
C ARG A 254 19.02 20.53 -2.17
N THR A 255 17.75 20.94 -2.18
CA THR A 255 17.31 22.20 -1.57
C THR A 255 17.55 22.18 -0.07
N LEU A 256 17.21 21.08 0.62
CA LEU A 256 17.49 20.94 2.06
C LEU A 256 18.99 20.89 2.37
N ASP A 257 19.80 20.24 1.55
CA ASP A 257 21.27 20.25 1.71
C ASP A 257 21.83 21.68 1.61
N LYS A 258 21.31 22.52 0.70
CA LYS A 258 21.65 23.96 0.64
C LYS A 258 21.24 24.68 1.92
N GLN A 259 20.02 24.44 2.43
CA GLN A 259 19.56 25.07 3.68
C GLN A 259 20.42 24.68 4.89
N VAL A 260 20.85 23.42 4.99
CA VAL A 260 21.80 22.96 6.01
C VAL A 260 23.14 23.70 5.87
N ALA A 261 23.67 23.85 4.66
CA ALA A 261 24.95 24.53 4.43
C ALA A 261 24.91 26.03 4.73
N MET A 262 23.77 26.68 4.49
CA MET A 262 23.56 28.11 4.75
C MET A 262 23.19 28.43 6.21
N ALA A 263 22.85 27.42 7.01
CA ALA A 263 22.42 27.62 8.37
C ALA A 263 23.59 27.96 9.31
N HIS A 264 23.55 29.17 9.89
CA HIS A 264 24.60 29.64 10.80
C HIS A 264 24.23 29.52 12.28
N SER A 265 22.95 29.67 12.64
CA SER A 265 22.52 29.55 14.04
C SER A 265 22.36 28.08 14.45
N PRO A 266 22.58 27.72 15.72
CA PRO A 266 22.37 26.35 16.19
C PRO A 266 20.93 25.86 15.94
N GLN A 267 19.93 26.73 16.14
CA GLN A 267 18.52 26.42 15.85
C GLN A 267 18.28 26.15 14.36
N ALA A 268 18.82 26.97 13.45
CA ALA A 268 18.63 26.75 12.02
C ALA A 268 19.32 25.45 11.56
N ARG A 269 20.53 25.18 12.04
CA ARG A 269 21.24 23.92 11.75
C ARG A 269 20.44 22.71 12.24
N PHE A 270 19.92 22.78 13.47
CA PHE A 270 19.02 21.76 14.03
C PHE A 270 17.81 21.54 13.12
N THR A 271 17.05 22.60 12.82
CA THR A 271 15.78 22.52 12.06
C THR A 271 15.97 21.84 10.70
N TRP A 272 17.00 22.22 9.95
CA TRP A 272 17.20 21.67 8.61
C TRP A 272 17.75 20.23 8.62
N ILE A 273 18.64 19.90 9.55
CA ILE A 273 19.10 18.51 9.73
C ILE A 273 17.92 17.62 10.17
N PHE A 274 17.12 18.09 11.12
CA PHE A 274 15.95 17.39 11.62
C PHE A 274 14.92 17.15 10.51
N THR A 275 14.53 18.20 9.78
CA THR A 275 13.57 18.12 8.66
C THR A 275 14.00 17.13 7.59
N ARG A 276 15.28 17.20 7.20
CA ARG A 276 15.87 16.25 6.25
C ARG A 276 15.83 14.80 6.76
N SER A 277 16.05 14.60 8.06
CA SER A 277 16.03 13.28 8.69
C SER A 277 14.61 12.68 8.75
N VAL A 278 13.58 13.51 8.97
CA VAL A 278 12.17 13.10 8.86
C VAL A 278 11.84 12.64 7.45
N LEU A 279 12.29 13.36 6.40
CA LEU A 279 12.08 12.92 5.02
C LEU A 279 12.81 11.61 4.69
N LEU A 280 14.05 11.43 5.16
CA LEU A 280 14.79 10.16 5.00
C LEU A 280 14.06 8.99 5.67
N LEU A 281 13.46 9.22 6.85
CA LEU A 281 12.66 8.23 7.56
C LEU A 281 11.42 7.82 6.75
N ASN A 282 10.74 8.80 6.15
CA ASN A 282 9.57 8.55 5.29
C ASN A 282 9.92 7.80 4.00
N ASP A 283 11.12 8.06 3.47
CA ASP A 283 11.75 7.38 2.33
C ASP A 283 12.43 6.04 2.72
N ARG A 284 12.26 5.59 3.97
CA ARG A 284 12.76 4.31 4.51
C ARG A 284 14.28 4.16 4.52
N GLN A 285 15.01 5.28 4.47
CA GLN A 285 16.46 5.29 4.66
C GLN A 285 16.77 5.39 6.16
N TYR A 286 16.42 4.35 6.93
CA TYR A 286 16.38 4.37 8.39
C TYR A 286 17.74 4.67 9.03
N GLU A 287 18.82 4.13 8.49
CA GLU A 287 20.17 4.34 9.02
C GLU A 287 20.64 5.78 8.81
N LYS A 288 20.34 6.37 7.64
CA LYS A 288 20.67 7.77 7.36
C LYS A 288 19.79 8.73 8.17
N ALA A 289 18.52 8.37 8.36
CA ALA A 289 17.60 9.14 9.18
C ALA A 289 18.08 9.16 10.64
N GLU A 290 18.45 8.01 11.19
CA GLU A 290 19.00 7.89 12.55
C GLU A 290 20.25 8.75 12.73
N ALA A 291 21.24 8.63 11.84
CA ALA A 291 22.46 9.44 11.91
C ALA A 291 22.17 10.95 11.84
N GLY A 292 21.17 11.35 11.05
CA GLY A 292 20.72 12.74 10.99
C GLY A 292 20.02 13.21 12.27
N PHE A 293 19.16 12.37 12.87
CA PHE A 293 18.55 12.69 14.16
C PHE A 293 19.60 12.77 15.29
N GLU A 294 20.60 11.88 15.30
CA GLU A 294 21.71 11.93 16.26
C GLU A 294 22.51 13.23 16.12
N ALA A 295 22.79 13.67 14.88
CA ALA A 295 23.45 14.95 14.63
C ALA A 295 22.61 16.15 15.11
N ALA A 296 21.29 16.12 14.90
CA ALA A 296 20.39 17.15 15.42
C ALA A 296 20.37 17.15 16.96
N VAL A 297 20.28 15.98 17.60
CA VAL A 297 20.31 15.86 19.07
C VAL A 297 21.64 16.34 19.64
N ALA A 298 22.77 16.10 18.97
CA ALA A 298 24.08 16.59 19.41
C ALA A 298 24.13 18.14 19.44
N ILE A 299 23.57 18.81 18.42
CA ILE A 299 23.45 20.28 18.42
C ILE A 299 22.56 20.74 19.57
N PHE A 300 21.43 20.06 19.78
CA PHE A 300 20.51 20.38 20.87
C PHE A 300 21.18 20.29 22.24
N GLU A 301 21.89 19.20 22.54
CA GLU A 301 22.51 18.99 23.84
C GLU A 301 23.73 19.88 24.11
N GLN A 302 24.44 20.31 23.07
CA GLN A 302 25.68 21.11 23.21
C GLN A 302 25.44 22.61 23.13
N GLU A 303 24.45 23.06 22.36
CA GLU A 303 24.34 24.46 21.94
C GLU A 303 22.95 25.09 22.19
N LEU A 304 21.94 24.30 22.56
CA LEU A 304 20.58 24.78 22.79
C LEU A 304 20.13 24.56 24.24
N ASP A 305 19.12 25.33 24.65
CA ASP A 305 18.53 25.22 25.98
C ASP A 305 17.56 24.02 26.06
N GLU A 306 17.46 23.36 27.21
CA GLU A 306 16.56 22.21 27.40
C GLU A 306 15.07 22.55 27.18
N SER A 307 14.67 23.81 27.25
CA SER A 307 13.32 24.27 26.89
C SER A 307 13.03 24.21 25.38
N TYR A 308 14.04 23.97 24.54
CA TYR A 308 13.88 23.81 23.09
C TYR A 308 13.23 22.46 22.77
N ALA A 309 11.90 22.42 22.79
CA ALA A 309 11.07 21.23 22.58
C ALA A 309 11.44 20.35 21.36
N PRO A 310 11.80 20.91 20.18
CA PRO A 310 12.18 20.07 19.03
C PRO A 310 13.37 19.14 19.30
N GLY A 311 14.27 19.50 20.23
CA GLY A 311 15.36 18.63 20.65
C GLY A 311 14.89 17.31 21.28
N TRP A 312 13.83 17.39 22.10
CA TRP A 312 13.19 16.21 22.68
C TRP A 312 12.39 15.41 21.66
N GLU A 313 11.76 16.09 20.69
CA GLU A 313 11.12 15.45 19.54
C GLU A 313 12.12 14.61 18.73
N ALA A 314 13.31 15.15 18.45
CA ALA A 314 14.38 14.42 17.76
C ALA A 314 14.83 13.16 18.50
N LYS A 315 14.93 13.19 19.83
CA LYS A 315 15.22 11.99 20.63
C LYS A 315 14.14 10.92 20.45
N LEU A 316 12.87 11.30 20.47
CA LEU A 316 11.76 10.37 20.22
C LEU A 316 11.81 9.82 18.78
N TYR A 317 12.20 10.61 17.79
CA TYR A 317 12.41 10.11 16.44
C TYR A 317 13.51 9.05 16.35
N ILE A 318 14.60 9.17 17.11
CA ILE A 318 15.62 8.09 17.23
C ILE A 318 14.97 6.81 17.72
N GLY A 319 14.22 6.86 18.82
CA GLY A 319 13.50 5.68 19.36
C GLY A 319 12.58 5.04 18.32
N THR A 320 11.80 5.85 17.59
CA THR A 320 10.92 5.33 16.53
C THR A 320 11.69 4.73 15.36
N THR A 321 12.87 5.27 15.04
CA THR A 321 13.72 4.77 13.95
C THR A 321 14.37 3.45 14.32
N LYS A 322 14.81 3.28 15.57
CA LYS A 322 15.30 1.99 16.09
C LYS A 322 14.24 0.90 16.04
N VAL A 323 12.97 1.23 16.31
CA VAL A 323 11.85 0.28 16.15
C VAL A 323 11.69 -0.13 14.68
N ARG A 324 11.81 0.81 13.73
CA ARG A 324 11.75 0.51 12.27
C ARG A 324 12.90 -0.37 11.79
N GLN A 325 14.04 -0.31 12.47
CA GLN A 325 15.19 -1.19 12.24
C GLN A 325 15.10 -2.52 13.02
N PHE A 326 13.96 -2.82 13.65
CA PHE A 326 13.72 -4.04 14.42
C PHE A 326 14.68 -4.24 15.61
N CYS A 327 15.18 -3.13 16.20
CA CYS A 327 15.97 -3.21 17.43
C CYS A 327 15.13 -3.74 18.61
N ALA A 328 15.81 -4.40 19.55
CA ALA A 328 15.19 -4.93 20.77
C ALA A 328 14.58 -3.81 21.63
N ARG A 329 13.51 -4.14 22.37
CA ARG A 329 12.70 -3.19 23.15
C ARG A 329 13.51 -2.39 24.14
N GLU A 330 14.50 -3.04 24.76
CA GLU A 330 15.39 -2.50 25.77
C GLU A 330 16.26 -1.35 25.23
N VAL A 331 16.40 -1.23 23.90
CA VAL A 331 17.20 -0.20 23.25
C VAL A 331 16.39 1.09 23.04
N TRP A 332 15.10 1.00 22.70
CA TRP A 332 14.29 2.15 22.31
C TRP A 332 13.29 2.60 23.37
N GLU A 333 12.80 1.71 24.24
CA GLU A 333 11.82 2.08 25.27
C GLU A 333 12.36 3.12 26.27
N PRO A 334 13.63 3.01 26.78
CA PRO A 334 14.19 4.02 27.67
C PRO A 334 14.31 5.42 27.05
N ILE A 335 14.43 5.50 25.73
CA ILE A 335 14.46 6.79 25.00
C ILE A 335 13.08 7.45 25.11
N PHE A 336 11.99 6.70 24.94
CA PHE A 336 10.64 7.22 25.10
C PHE A 336 10.36 7.62 26.56
N ASP A 337 10.75 6.78 27.52
CA ASP A 337 10.54 7.04 28.95
C ASP A 337 11.26 8.30 29.45
N SER A 338 12.41 8.63 28.87
CA SER A 338 13.17 9.82 29.24
C SER A 338 12.74 11.09 28.49
N ALA A 339 12.42 11.00 27.19
CA ALA A 339 12.18 12.18 26.36
C ALA A 339 10.70 12.61 26.29
N PHE A 340 9.75 11.67 26.30
CA PHE A 340 8.32 12.01 26.14
C PHE A 340 7.77 12.85 27.29
N PRO A 341 8.05 12.53 28.58
CA PRO A 341 7.56 13.36 29.69
C PRO A 341 8.08 14.81 29.64
N LYS A 342 9.30 15.01 29.13
CA LYS A 342 9.89 16.34 28.95
C LYS A 342 9.20 17.12 27.84
N LEU A 343 8.96 16.48 26.70
CA LEU A 343 8.22 17.09 25.59
C LEU A 343 6.80 17.49 26.04
N GLU A 344 6.09 16.58 26.71
CA GLU A 344 4.73 16.83 27.20
C GLU A 344 4.69 17.93 28.26
N GLN A 345 5.68 18.01 29.16
CA GLN A 345 5.79 19.09 30.13
C GLN A 345 5.97 20.47 29.45
N LEU A 346 6.75 20.54 28.37
CA LEU A 346 7.06 21.79 27.67
C LEU A 346 5.90 22.28 26.80
N LEU A 347 5.27 21.36 26.06
CA LEU A 347 4.25 21.71 25.06
C LEU A 347 2.81 21.57 25.57
N GLY A 348 2.61 20.76 26.61
CA GLY A 348 1.30 20.37 27.12
C GLY A 348 0.72 19.15 26.42
N ALA A 349 -0.21 18.46 27.08
CA ALA A 349 -0.81 17.20 26.64
C ALA A 349 -1.72 17.33 25.41
N THR A 350 -2.26 18.52 25.13
CA THR A 350 -3.19 18.78 24.00
C THR A 350 -2.51 19.37 22.77
N ASN A 351 -1.20 19.65 22.85
CA ASN A 351 -0.44 20.19 21.73
C ASN A 351 -0.34 19.17 20.58
N SER A 352 -0.37 19.66 19.33
CA SER A 352 -0.33 18.83 18.13
C SER A 352 0.92 17.95 18.05
N THR A 353 2.11 18.49 18.38
CA THR A 353 3.37 17.74 18.39
C THR A 353 3.38 16.68 19.50
N THR A 354 2.87 16.99 20.70
CA THR A 354 2.76 16.01 21.79
C THR A 354 1.88 14.83 21.38
N LEU A 355 0.71 15.11 20.83
CA LEU A 355 -0.22 14.07 20.37
C LEU A 355 0.39 13.26 19.21
N TYR A 356 0.96 13.93 18.20
CA TYR A 356 1.64 13.26 17.10
C TYR A 356 2.74 12.31 17.60
N MET A 357 3.59 12.75 18.53
CA MET A 357 4.65 11.89 19.10
C MET A 357 4.09 10.77 19.98
N LYS A 358 3.00 11.01 20.71
CA LYS A 358 2.31 9.95 21.47
C LYS A 358 1.77 8.86 20.55
N ARG A 359 1.20 9.21 19.38
CA ARG A 359 0.77 8.25 18.35
C ARG A 359 1.95 7.45 17.80
N ARG A 360 3.08 8.11 17.53
CA ARG A 360 4.31 7.45 17.06
C ARG A 360 4.84 6.42 18.05
N ILE A 361 4.83 6.75 19.35
CA ILE A 361 5.22 5.83 20.44
C ILE A 361 4.23 4.66 20.54
N ALA A 362 2.92 4.92 20.49
CA ALA A 362 1.92 3.86 20.46
C ALA A 362 2.09 2.93 19.23
N GLY A 363 2.43 3.48 18.06
CA GLY A 363 2.81 2.72 16.89
C GLY A 363 4.06 1.84 17.08
N ALA A 364 5.01 2.26 17.92
CA ALA A 364 6.16 1.42 18.28
C ALA A 364 5.75 0.20 19.13
N TYR A 365 4.80 0.37 20.06
CA TYR A 365 4.22 -0.75 20.81
C TYR A 365 3.43 -1.69 19.91
N TYR A 366 2.68 -1.17 18.94
CA TYR A 366 2.04 -1.99 17.91
C TYR A 366 3.05 -2.84 17.13
N MET A 367 4.15 -2.24 16.64
CA MET A 367 5.18 -2.96 15.88
C MET A 367 5.94 -4.02 16.69
N SER A 368 5.99 -3.87 18.02
CA SER A 368 6.57 -4.85 18.95
C SER A 368 5.54 -5.83 19.54
N ASN A 369 4.33 -5.87 18.95
CA ASN A 369 3.23 -6.77 19.32
C ASN A 369 2.62 -6.53 20.72
N ASP A 370 2.86 -5.36 21.34
CA ASP A 370 2.22 -4.93 22.59
C ASP A 370 0.94 -4.13 22.27
N CYS A 371 -0.02 -4.83 21.64
CA CYS A 371 -1.27 -4.22 21.17
C CYS A 371 -2.13 -3.67 22.31
N THR A 372 -2.05 -4.26 23.51
CA THR A 372 -2.79 -3.79 24.69
C THR A 372 -2.33 -2.39 25.10
N ARG A 373 -1.02 -2.15 25.18
CA ARG A 373 -0.49 -0.82 25.51
C ARG A 373 -0.77 0.18 24.40
N CYS A 374 -0.60 -0.23 23.13
CA CYS A 374 -0.97 0.59 21.98
C CYS A 374 -2.43 1.05 22.06
N LEU A 375 -3.37 0.12 22.28
CA LEU A 375 -4.79 0.41 22.33
C LEU A 375 -5.13 1.37 23.47
N ALA A 376 -4.56 1.17 24.66
CA ALA A 376 -4.78 2.03 25.81
C ALA A 376 -4.33 3.48 25.53
N MET A 377 -3.14 3.65 24.94
CA MET A 377 -2.63 4.97 24.55
C MET A 377 -3.50 5.62 23.47
N MET A 378 -3.87 4.87 22.43
CA MET A 378 -4.72 5.38 21.33
C MET A 378 -6.11 5.78 21.82
N ARG A 379 -6.71 5.03 22.77
CA ARG A 379 -7.99 5.38 23.38
C ARG A 379 -7.92 6.70 24.13
N GLU A 380 -6.92 6.87 24.98
CA GLU A 380 -6.72 8.13 25.74
C GLU A 380 -6.56 9.32 24.79
N MET A 381 -5.76 9.15 23.71
CA MET A 381 -5.60 10.18 22.70
C MET A 381 -6.89 10.48 21.94
N LEU A 382 -7.66 9.46 21.62
CA LEU A 382 -8.95 9.61 20.93
C LEU A 382 -9.94 10.39 21.79
N ASP A 383 -10.02 10.11 23.09
CA ASP A 383 -10.86 10.85 24.03
C ASP A 383 -10.50 12.34 24.06
N VAL A 384 -9.20 12.68 24.06
CA VAL A 384 -8.73 14.08 23.98
C VAL A 384 -9.08 14.70 22.62
N LYS A 385 -8.76 14.02 21.51
CA LYS A 385 -8.95 14.55 20.16
C LYS A 385 -10.43 14.74 19.80
N LEU A 386 -11.35 13.93 20.34
CA LEU A 386 -12.79 14.11 20.16
C LEU A 386 -13.35 15.38 20.83
N GLN A 387 -12.61 16.00 21.75
CA GLN A 387 -12.99 17.28 22.38
C GLN A 387 -12.38 18.51 21.67
N LEU A 388 -11.55 18.30 20.65
CA LEU A 388 -10.86 19.35 19.90
C LEU A 388 -11.48 19.48 18.49
N PRO A 389 -11.26 20.60 17.78
CA PRO A 389 -11.66 20.72 16.38
C PRO A 389 -11.09 19.58 15.52
N GLU A 390 -11.86 19.11 14.54
CA GLU A 390 -11.44 18.03 13.65
C GLU A 390 -10.20 18.44 12.84
N ASP A 391 -9.17 17.59 12.86
CA ASP A 391 -7.93 17.75 12.11
C ASP A 391 -7.39 16.40 11.62
N ASN A 392 -6.32 16.43 10.83
CA ASN A 392 -5.71 15.23 10.24
C ASN A 392 -5.23 14.24 11.32
N GLU A 393 -4.83 14.75 12.48
CA GLU A 393 -4.31 13.94 13.57
C GLU A 393 -5.44 13.15 14.26
N LEU A 394 -6.64 13.72 14.42
CA LEU A 394 -7.82 12.97 14.87
C LEU A 394 -8.06 11.72 14.01
N PHE A 395 -8.06 11.88 12.68
CA PHE A 395 -8.31 10.75 11.77
C PHE A 395 -7.14 9.75 11.75
N SER A 396 -5.91 10.22 11.93
CA SER A 396 -4.73 9.35 12.10
C SER A 396 -4.80 8.51 13.39
N VAL A 397 -5.32 9.08 14.48
CA VAL A 397 -5.59 8.36 15.73
C VAL A 397 -6.72 7.35 15.55
N MET A 398 -7.84 7.73 14.91
CA MET A 398 -8.93 6.79 14.59
C MET A 398 -8.44 5.62 13.73
N PHE A 399 -7.61 5.90 12.73
CA PHE A 399 -7.00 4.89 11.87
C PHE A 399 -6.14 3.91 12.69
N ALA A 400 -5.25 4.42 13.53
CA ALA A 400 -4.36 3.58 14.33
C ALA A 400 -5.13 2.80 15.43
N TYR A 401 -6.17 3.39 16.02
CA TYR A 401 -7.08 2.72 16.95
C TYR A 401 -7.81 1.56 16.27
N GLY A 402 -8.45 1.82 15.12
CA GLY A 402 -9.13 0.80 14.33
C GLY A 402 -8.19 -0.33 13.88
N THR A 403 -6.97 0.00 13.47
CA THR A 403 -5.93 -0.98 13.11
C THR A 403 -5.53 -1.86 14.29
N THR A 404 -5.40 -1.27 15.48
CA THR A 404 -5.07 -2.02 16.70
C THR A 404 -6.23 -2.94 17.11
N LEU A 405 -7.48 -2.50 16.96
CA LEU A 405 -8.66 -3.34 17.18
C LEU A 405 -8.71 -4.55 16.24
N LEU A 406 -8.30 -4.42 14.97
CA LEU A 406 -8.18 -5.58 14.06
C LEU A 406 -7.21 -6.63 14.59
N GLN A 407 -6.03 -6.22 15.08
CA GLN A 407 -5.06 -7.15 15.66
C GLN A 407 -5.59 -7.85 16.93
N LEU A 408 -6.48 -7.19 17.66
CA LEU A 408 -7.14 -7.76 18.85
C LEU A 408 -8.42 -8.53 18.50
N ASN A 409 -8.69 -8.81 17.22
CA ASN A 409 -9.85 -9.53 16.72
C ASN A 409 -11.22 -8.83 16.98
N GLU A 410 -11.22 -7.53 17.31
CA GLU A 410 -12.41 -6.69 17.56
C GLU A 410 -12.95 -6.06 16.27
N LYS A 411 -13.23 -6.90 15.27
CA LYS A 411 -13.45 -6.52 13.86
C LYS A 411 -14.58 -5.51 13.62
N LYS A 412 -15.70 -5.65 14.34
CA LYS A 412 -16.87 -4.79 14.15
C LYS A 412 -16.61 -3.37 14.63
N GLU A 413 -15.93 -3.22 15.77
CA GLU A 413 -15.56 -1.91 16.27
C GLU A 413 -14.46 -1.31 15.39
N ALA A 414 -13.48 -2.14 14.98
CA ALA A 414 -12.42 -1.72 14.07
C ALA A 414 -12.97 -1.13 12.76
N GLU A 415 -13.92 -1.82 12.11
CA GLU A 415 -14.57 -1.35 10.89
C GLU A 415 -15.19 0.05 11.09
N THR A 416 -15.89 0.24 12.21
CA THR A 416 -16.57 1.52 12.52
C THR A 416 -15.56 2.67 12.58
N TRP A 417 -14.41 2.46 13.22
CA TRP A 417 -13.37 3.48 13.33
C TRP A 417 -12.60 3.68 12.02
N LEU A 418 -12.29 2.61 11.29
CA LEU A 418 -11.62 2.68 10.00
C LEU A 418 -12.47 3.40 8.94
N LEU A 419 -13.79 3.20 8.93
CA LEU A 419 -14.70 3.93 8.05
C LEU A 419 -14.68 5.45 8.33
N LYS A 420 -14.74 5.85 9.61
CA LYS A 420 -14.66 7.26 10.01
C LYS A 420 -13.30 7.86 9.67
N ALA A 421 -12.22 7.12 9.96
CA ALA A 421 -10.87 7.55 9.66
C ALA A 421 -10.67 7.75 8.16
N HIS A 422 -11.09 6.77 7.33
CA HIS A 422 -10.98 6.85 5.88
C HIS A 422 -11.75 8.06 5.32
N ALA A 423 -13.01 8.26 5.75
CA ALA A 423 -13.80 9.40 5.30
C ALA A 423 -13.14 10.74 5.65
N GLY A 424 -12.56 10.86 6.84
CA GLY A 424 -11.81 12.05 7.26
C GLY A 424 -10.53 12.25 6.45
N LEU A 425 -9.69 11.21 6.33
CA LEU A 425 -8.44 11.26 5.58
C LEU A 425 -8.69 11.60 4.09
N CYS A 426 -9.72 11.03 3.47
CA CYS A 426 -10.13 11.39 2.11
C CYS A 426 -10.46 12.89 1.98
N ARG A 427 -11.22 13.46 2.93
CA ARG A 427 -11.61 14.87 2.90
C ARG A 427 -10.44 15.83 3.09
N HIS A 428 -9.48 15.46 3.93
CA HIS A 428 -8.40 16.37 4.33
C HIS A 428 -7.09 16.18 3.56
N LEU A 429 -6.76 14.95 3.16
CA LEU A 429 -5.51 14.62 2.48
C LEU A 429 -5.72 14.21 1.01
N GLY A 430 -6.94 13.83 0.64
CA GLY A 430 -7.28 13.27 -0.66
C GLY A 430 -7.29 11.74 -0.68
N ALA A 431 -7.94 11.16 -1.69
CA ALA A 431 -8.13 9.71 -1.83
C ALA A 431 -6.82 8.95 -2.15
N THR A 432 -5.91 9.57 -2.91
CA THR A 432 -4.64 8.97 -3.35
C THR A 432 -3.49 9.21 -2.37
N HIS A 433 -3.74 9.90 -1.25
CA HIS A 433 -2.70 10.12 -0.24
C HIS A 433 -2.33 8.80 0.44
N ARG A 434 -1.03 8.64 0.75
CA ARG A 434 -0.46 7.42 1.34
C ARG A 434 -1.23 6.92 2.56
N ASP A 435 -1.49 7.79 3.54
CA ASP A 435 -2.23 7.41 4.75
C ASP A 435 -3.69 7.04 4.48
N THR A 436 -4.32 7.66 3.47
CA THR A 436 -5.68 7.32 3.05
C THR A 436 -5.73 5.92 2.46
N LEU A 437 -4.78 5.59 1.58
CA LEU A 437 -4.64 4.26 0.98
C LEU A 437 -4.32 3.18 2.01
N LEU A 438 -3.45 3.46 2.99
CA LEU A 438 -3.18 2.54 4.11
C LEU A 438 -4.43 2.29 4.97
N CYS A 439 -5.22 3.33 5.24
CA CYS A 439 -6.48 3.20 5.94
C CYS A 439 -7.49 2.36 5.13
N LEU A 440 -7.54 2.55 3.81
CA LEU A 440 -8.37 1.77 2.90
C LEU A 440 -7.97 0.29 2.89
N GLY A 441 -6.67 -0.02 2.93
CA GLY A 441 -6.16 -1.38 3.03
C GLY A 441 -6.60 -2.10 4.30
N ASN A 442 -6.51 -1.42 5.45
CA ASN A 442 -6.99 -2.00 6.71
C ASN A 442 -8.52 -2.15 6.74
N LEU A 443 -9.26 -1.25 6.10
CA LEU A 443 -10.71 -1.41 5.91
C LEU A 443 -11.02 -2.64 5.04
N ALA A 444 -10.26 -2.86 3.96
CA ALA A 444 -10.41 -4.05 3.12
C ALA A 444 -10.09 -5.33 3.91
N VAL A 445 -9.06 -5.33 4.77
CA VAL A 445 -8.78 -6.44 5.69
C VAL A 445 -9.97 -6.71 6.61
N ALA A 446 -10.56 -5.67 7.22
CA ALA A 446 -11.76 -5.82 8.04
C ALA A 446 -12.91 -6.51 7.28
N TYR A 447 -13.12 -6.14 6.01
CA TYR A 447 -14.11 -6.78 5.14
C TYR A 447 -13.77 -8.24 4.81
N VAL A 448 -12.51 -8.56 4.53
CA VAL A 448 -12.07 -9.95 4.29
C VAL A 448 -12.30 -10.81 5.54
N GLU A 449 -11.92 -10.32 6.72
CA GLU A 449 -12.03 -11.07 7.97
C GLU A 449 -13.48 -11.24 8.48
N THR A 450 -14.40 -10.43 7.96
CA THR A 450 -15.84 -10.50 8.21
C THR A 450 -16.61 -11.20 7.09
N GLY A 451 -15.93 -11.67 6.04
CA GLY A 451 -16.52 -12.43 4.94
C GLY A 451 -17.12 -11.60 3.80
N ARG A 452 -16.95 -10.28 3.82
CA ARG A 452 -17.45 -9.31 2.84
C ARG A 452 -16.49 -9.14 1.67
N TYR A 453 -16.14 -10.25 1.02
CA TYR A 453 -15.13 -10.32 -0.03
C TYR A 453 -15.48 -9.45 -1.26
N SER A 454 -16.76 -9.35 -1.62
CA SER A 454 -17.22 -8.53 -2.74
C SER A 454 -17.00 -7.03 -2.52
N GLU A 455 -17.02 -6.59 -1.26
CA GLU A 455 -16.77 -5.19 -0.89
C GLU A 455 -15.27 -4.91 -0.74
N ALA A 456 -14.48 -5.90 -0.29
CA ALA A 456 -13.02 -5.78 -0.21
C ALA A 456 -12.34 -5.75 -1.59
N LEU A 457 -12.85 -6.50 -2.58
CA LEU A 457 -12.21 -6.66 -3.89
C LEU A 457 -11.94 -5.33 -4.62
N PRO A 458 -12.93 -4.43 -4.82
CA PRO A 458 -12.66 -3.16 -5.52
C PRO A 458 -11.66 -2.28 -4.77
N LEU A 459 -11.69 -2.30 -3.42
CA LEU A 459 -10.74 -1.52 -2.61
C LEU A 459 -9.31 -2.02 -2.78
N LEU A 460 -9.10 -3.35 -2.77
CA LEU A 460 -7.77 -3.93 -2.98
C LEU A 460 -7.27 -3.75 -4.41
N ALA A 461 -8.16 -3.70 -5.41
CA ALA A 461 -7.80 -3.37 -6.78
C ALA A 461 -7.26 -1.93 -6.89
N GLU A 462 -7.99 -0.97 -6.30
CA GLU A 462 -7.57 0.44 -6.26
C GLU A 462 -6.22 0.61 -5.54
N ILE A 463 -6.06 -0.03 -4.37
CA ILE A 463 -4.80 0.00 -3.61
C ILE A 463 -3.65 -0.58 -4.42
N TYR A 464 -3.86 -1.73 -5.08
CA TYR A 464 -2.84 -2.35 -5.91
C TYR A 464 -2.43 -1.43 -7.07
N GLU A 465 -3.38 -0.85 -7.80
CA GLU A 465 -3.11 0.06 -8.91
C GLU A 465 -2.31 1.29 -8.47
N GLU A 466 -2.72 1.92 -7.35
CA GLU A 466 -2.02 3.08 -6.80
C GLU A 466 -0.63 2.71 -6.24
N SER A 467 -0.50 1.55 -5.59
CA SER A 467 0.78 1.05 -5.10
C SER A 467 1.76 0.78 -6.26
N VAL A 468 1.30 0.17 -7.34
CA VAL A 468 2.10 -0.02 -8.56
C VAL A 468 2.53 1.32 -9.14
N ARG A 469 1.63 2.31 -9.19
CA ARG A 469 1.95 3.65 -9.70
C ARG A 469 3.01 4.37 -8.85
N MET A 470 2.84 4.35 -7.53
CA MET A 470 3.71 5.06 -6.60
C MET A 470 5.07 4.38 -6.41
N HIS A 471 5.10 3.04 -6.30
CA HIS A 471 6.30 2.30 -5.90
C HIS A 471 6.87 1.40 -6.99
N GLY A 472 6.08 1.06 -8.01
CA GLY A 472 6.42 0.13 -9.08
C GLY A 472 5.95 -1.30 -8.82
N ALA A 473 5.65 -2.04 -9.90
CA ALA A 473 5.07 -3.38 -9.82
C ALA A 473 5.93 -4.44 -9.12
N THR A 474 7.23 -4.21 -8.98
CA THR A 474 8.17 -5.09 -8.29
C THR A 474 8.52 -4.61 -6.89
N ASN A 475 7.85 -3.59 -6.36
CA ASN A 475 8.03 -3.20 -4.96
C ASN A 475 7.33 -4.21 -4.04
N VAL A 476 7.92 -4.49 -2.88
CA VAL A 476 7.38 -5.42 -1.87
C VAL A 476 5.93 -5.09 -1.51
N GLU A 477 5.60 -3.80 -1.37
CA GLU A 477 4.24 -3.35 -1.02
C GLU A 477 3.26 -3.68 -2.12
N SER A 478 3.59 -3.34 -3.38
CA SER A 478 2.73 -3.64 -4.53
C SER A 478 2.51 -5.14 -4.74
N VAL A 479 3.51 -5.98 -4.48
CA VAL A 479 3.34 -7.44 -4.57
C VAL A 479 2.54 -8.00 -3.39
N SER A 480 2.64 -7.40 -2.21
CA SER A 480 1.79 -7.73 -1.05
C SER A 480 0.33 -7.36 -1.30
N ASP A 481 0.09 -6.19 -1.90
CA ASP A 481 -1.26 -5.74 -2.30
C ASP A 481 -1.84 -6.68 -3.37
N LEU A 482 -1.03 -7.07 -4.35
CA LEU A 482 -1.40 -8.06 -5.37
C LEU A 482 -1.79 -9.41 -4.76
N MET A 483 -1.02 -9.90 -3.79
CA MET A 483 -1.32 -11.15 -3.10
C MET A 483 -2.64 -11.06 -2.33
N SER A 484 -2.91 -9.90 -1.71
CA SER A 484 -4.16 -9.65 -0.97
C SER A 484 -5.37 -9.62 -1.92
N TYR A 485 -5.25 -8.89 -3.04
CA TYR A 485 -6.24 -8.88 -4.12
C TYR A 485 -6.50 -10.30 -4.67
N ALA A 486 -5.44 -11.03 -4.99
CA ALA A 486 -5.54 -12.41 -5.48
C ALA A 486 -6.17 -13.35 -4.45
N GLY A 487 -5.86 -13.19 -3.17
CA GLY A 487 -6.50 -13.93 -2.08
C GLY A 487 -8.01 -13.75 -2.09
N VAL A 488 -8.51 -12.52 -2.22
CA VAL A 488 -9.95 -12.23 -2.31
C VAL A 488 -10.59 -12.83 -3.57
N LEU A 489 -9.89 -12.83 -4.71
CA LEU A 489 -10.34 -13.56 -5.90
C LEU A 489 -10.54 -15.06 -5.61
N VAL A 490 -9.65 -15.70 -4.84
CA VAL A 490 -9.82 -17.10 -4.40
C VAL A 490 -11.07 -17.27 -3.53
N TYR A 491 -11.32 -16.37 -2.56
CA TYR A 491 -12.53 -16.40 -1.72
C TYR A 491 -13.83 -16.24 -2.53
N LEU A 492 -13.79 -15.48 -3.63
CA LEU A 492 -14.90 -15.30 -4.56
C LEU A 492 -15.02 -16.40 -5.63
N GLY A 493 -14.14 -17.40 -5.62
CA GLY A 493 -14.16 -18.50 -6.60
C GLY A 493 -13.58 -18.14 -7.98
N ARG A 494 -13.02 -16.94 -8.15
CA ARG A 494 -12.36 -16.48 -9.38
C ARG A 494 -10.92 -17.00 -9.46
N CYS A 495 -10.78 -18.32 -9.41
CA CYS A 495 -9.48 -18.95 -9.28
C CYS A 495 -8.56 -18.78 -10.49
N ASP A 496 -9.11 -18.73 -11.71
CA ASP A 496 -8.30 -18.58 -12.92
C ASP A 496 -7.60 -17.21 -12.96
N ASP A 497 -8.30 -16.15 -12.54
CA ASP A 497 -7.74 -14.81 -12.37
C ASP A 497 -6.67 -14.79 -11.26
N ALA A 498 -6.91 -15.49 -10.15
CA ALA A 498 -6.02 -15.49 -8.99
C ALA A 498 -4.68 -16.20 -9.22
N VAL A 499 -4.67 -17.34 -9.94
CA VAL A 499 -3.47 -18.19 -10.08
C VAL A 499 -2.31 -17.45 -10.73
N ALA A 500 -2.56 -16.69 -11.80
CA ALA A 500 -1.51 -15.94 -12.48
C ALA A 500 -0.85 -14.91 -11.55
N HIS A 501 -1.65 -14.19 -10.77
CA HIS A 501 -1.16 -13.22 -9.79
C HIS A 501 -0.37 -13.90 -8.66
N LEU A 502 -0.86 -15.00 -8.10
CA LEU A 502 -0.19 -15.72 -7.02
C LEU A 502 1.15 -16.33 -7.46
N LEU A 503 1.24 -16.84 -8.69
CA LEU A 503 2.50 -17.34 -9.25
C LEU A 503 3.51 -16.20 -9.43
N ALA A 504 3.07 -15.02 -9.89
CA ALA A 504 3.93 -13.84 -9.97
C ALA A 504 4.42 -13.39 -8.59
N CYS A 505 3.56 -13.44 -7.56
CA CYS A 505 3.96 -13.18 -6.17
C CYS A 505 5.03 -14.19 -5.69
N VAL A 506 4.84 -15.50 -5.93
CA VAL A 506 5.81 -16.54 -5.56
C VAL A 506 7.17 -16.27 -6.21
N ASP A 507 7.21 -16.07 -7.52
CA ASP A 507 8.43 -15.80 -8.28
C ASP A 507 9.14 -14.53 -7.79
N HIS A 508 8.38 -13.48 -7.48
CA HIS A 508 8.94 -12.25 -6.91
C HIS A 508 9.56 -12.49 -5.52
N PHE A 509 8.84 -13.15 -4.60
CA PHE A 509 9.34 -13.41 -3.25
C PHE A 509 10.46 -14.45 -3.22
N GLU A 510 10.53 -15.37 -4.20
CA GLU A 510 11.67 -16.27 -4.41
C GLU A 510 12.92 -15.48 -4.80
N ARG A 511 12.82 -14.51 -5.72
CA ARG A 511 13.94 -13.61 -6.05
C ARG A 511 14.44 -12.79 -4.85
N MET A 512 13.54 -12.38 -3.96
CA MET A 512 13.89 -11.63 -2.74
C MET A 512 14.31 -12.51 -1.56
N ASN A 513 14.34 -13.83 -1.72
CA ASN A 513 14.63 -14.79 -0.64
C ASN A 513 13.77 -14.56 0.62
N SER A 514 12.46 -14.40 0.42
CA SER A 514 11.48 -14.09 1.47
C SER A 514 10.59 -15.30 1.81
N PRO A 515 11.08 -16.28 2.61
CA PRO A 515 10.40 -17.58 2.80
C PRO A 515 8.98 -17.47 3.35
N THR A 516 8.73 -16.52 4.27
CA THR A 516 7.39 -16.29 4.83
C THR A 516 6.38 -15.88 3.75
N TRP A 517 6.77 -14.96 2.86
CA TRP A 517 5.89 -14.47 1.79
C TRP A 517 5.68 -15.49 0.68
N ILE A 518 6.72 -16.29 0.38
CA ILE A 518 6.62 -17.44 -0.53
C ILE A 518 5.57 -18.43 -0.01
N LEU A 519 5.66 -18.81 1.27
CA LEU A 519 4.75 -19.77 1.88
C LEU A 519 3.32 -19.20 2.01
N ARG A 520 3.16 -17.91 2.27
CA ARG A 520 1.83 -17.24 2.23
C ARG A 520 1.20 -17.27 0.83
N SER A 521 1.98 -17.03 -0.20
CA SER A 521 1.50 -17.11 -1.60
C SER A 521 1.15 -18.56 -1.98
N LYS A 522 1.99 -19.53 -1.58
CA LYS A 522 1.73 -20.97 -1.80
C LYS A 522 0.55 -21.50 -1.01
N HIS A 523 0.27 -20.96 0.19
CA HIS A 523 -0.95 -21.25 0.93
C HIS A 523 -2.20 -20.91 0.12
N LEU A 524 -2.24 -19.70 -0.47
CA LEU A 524 -3.36 -19.27 -1.32
C LEU A 524 -3.49 -20.12 -2.59
N LEU A 525 -2.38 -20.59 -3.18
CA LEU A 525 -2.41 -21.56 -4.28
C LEU A 525 -2.97 -22.92 -3.84
N GLY A 526 -2.61 -23.43 -2.66
CA GLY A 526 -3.20 -24.64 -2.09
C GLY A 526 -4.71 -24.50 -1.87
N ARG A 527 -5.12 -23.32 -1.40
CA ARG A 527 -6.53 -22.94 -1.26
C ARG A 527 -7.28 -22.84 -2.59
N VAL A 528 -6.63 -22.47 -3.69
CA VAL A 528 -7.21 -22.55 -5.04
C VAL A 528 -7.62 -23.99 -5.37
N HIS A 529 -6.77 -24.98 -5.09
CA HIS A 529 -7.12 -26.38 -5.32
C HIS A 529 -8.30 -26.82 -4.46
N LEU A 530 -8.36 -26.37 -3.19
CA LEU A 530 -9.50 -26.63 -2.31
C LEU A 530 -10.79 -26.03 -2.87
N THR A 531 -10.75 -24.78 -3.34
CA THR A 531 -11.89 -24.11 -4.00
C THR A 531 -12.36 -24.83 -5.26
N LYS A 532 -11.43 -25.35 -6.07
CA LYS A 532 -11.74 -26.12 -7.29
C LYS A 532 -12.14 -27.57 -7.01
N CYS A 533 -12.19 -27.98 -5.73
CA CYS A 533 -12.42 -29.36 -5.29
C CYS A 533 -11.39 -30.37 -5.85
N ASP A 534 -10.18 -29.93 -6.17
CA ASP A 534 -9.05 -30.81 -6.47
C ASP A 534 -8.37 -31.25 -5.16
N LEU A 535 -9.07 -32.12 -4.43
CA LEU A 535 -8.76 -32.47 -3.05
C LEU A 535 -7.37 -33.11 -2.87
N ASN A 536 -6.89 -33.86 -3.87
CA ASN A 536 -5.57 -34.49 -3.81
C ASN A 536 -4.46 -33.43 -3.90
N GLN A 537 -4.56 -32.50 -4.86
CA GLN A 537 -3.59 -31.42 -4.96
C GLN A 537 -3.70 -30.45 -3.78
N ALA A 538 -4.91 -30.15 -3.31
CA ALA A 538 -5.14 -29.34 -2.12
C ALA A 538 -4.45 -29.93 -0.89
N ALA A 539 -4.68 -31.22 -0.59
CA ALA A 539 -4.08 -31.87 0.57
C ALA A 539 -2.54 -31.93 0.48
N ALA A 540 -2.00 -32.22 -0.70
CA ALA A 540 -0.55 -32.27 -0.91
C ALA A 540 0.12 -30.88 -0.74
N SER A 541 -0.45 -29.86 -1.38
CA SER A 541 0.09 -28.50 -1.35
C SER A 541 -0.06 -27.86 0.03
N LEU A 542 -1.24 -27.92 0.65
CA LEU A 542 -1.49 -27.37 1.99
C LEU A 542 -0.69 -28.11 3.07
N GLY A 543 -0.53 -29.44 2.96
CA GLY A 543 0.33 -30.22 3.85
C GLY A 543 1.80 -29.79 3.76
N SER A 544 2.32 -29.59 2.55
CA SER A 544 3.66 -29.04 2.33
C SER A 544 3.82 -27.64 2.94
N VAL A 545 2.84 -26.75 2.70
CA VAL A 545 2.83 -25.40 3.27
C VAL A 545 2.83 -25.45 4.80
N TYR A 546 1.99 -26.30 5.41
CA TYR A 546 1.96 -26.49 6.86
C TYR A 546 3.32 -26.95 7.39
N THR A 547 3.93 -27.97 6.80
CA THR A 547 5.24 -28.48 7.27
C THR A 547 6.32 -27.40 7.23
N ASN A 548 6.36 -26.62 6.15
CA ASN A 548 7.34 -25.55 6.00
C ASN A 548 7.05 -24.36 6.94
N MET A 549 5.79 -23.97 7.12
CA MET A 549 5.40 -22.91 8.07
C MET A 549 5.66 -23.32 9.51
N PHE A 550 5.36 -24.58 9.87
CA PHE A 550 5.67 -25.13 11.18
C PHE A 550 7.17 -25.02 11.48
N ALA A 551 8.02 -25.38 10.52
CA ALA A 551 9.47 -25.27 10.67
C ALA A 551 9.96 -23.82 10.77
N LEU A 552 9.29 -22.88 10.07
CA LEU A 552 9.69 -21.49 9.98
C LEU A 552 9.25 -20.64 11.18
N SER A 553 7.98 -20.74 11.56
CA SER A 553 7.33 -19.86 12.54
C SER A 553 6.68 -20.61 13.71
N GLY A 554 6.81 -21.93 13.75
CA GLY A 554 6.20 -22.76 14.78
C GLY A 554 4.69 -22.96 14.62
N PRO A 555 4.12 -23.87 15.42
CA PRO A 555 2.73 -24.31 15.27
C PRO A 555 1.67 -23.31 15.76
N HIS A 556 2.06 -22.33 16.58
CA HIS A 556 1.13 -21.36 17.14
C HIS A 556 0.86 -20.16 16.22
N SER A 557 1.63 -20.00 15.14
CA SER A 557 1.42 -18.90 14.20
C SER A 557 0.11 -19.08 13.42
N ASP A 558 -0.64 -17.99 13.24
CA ASP A 558 -1.97 -18.04 12.59
C ASP A 558 -1.92 -18.61 11.17
N THR A 559 -0.85 -18.30 10.42
CA THR A 559 -0.71 -18.82 9.06
C THR A 559 -0.46 -20.33 9.05
N CYS A 560 0.24 -20.87 10.05
CA CYS A 560 0.42 -22.32 10.23
C CYS A 560 -0.90 -22.99 10.62
N ARG A 561 -1.65 -22.40 11.55
CA ARG A 561 -2.98 -22.88 11.97
C ARG A 561 -3.96 -22.89 10.81
N PHE A 562 -4.04 -21.82 10.01
CA PHE A 562 -4.92 -21.75 8.83
C PHE A 562 -4.57 -22.84 7.80
N ALA A 563 -3.28 -23.03 7.49
CA ALA A 563 -2.84 -24.11 6.60
C ALA A 563 -3.24 -25.50 7.13
N LEU A 564 -3.15 -25.73 8.45
CA LEU A 564 -3.57 -26.98 9.08
C LEU A 564 -5.08 -27.22 8.95
N TYR A 565 -5.92 -26.19 9.19
CA TYR A 565 -7.37 -26.31 9.04
C TYR A 565 -7.77 -26.58 7.58
N GLU A 566 -7.21 -25.86 6.62
CA GLU A 566 -7.54 -26.09 5.20
C GLU A 566 -7.01 -27.45 4.71
N TRP A 567 -5.84 -27.90 5.19
CA TRP A 567 -5.34 -29.25 4.94
C TRP A 567 -6.28 -30.32 5.52
N HIS A 568 -6.78 -30.10 6.74
CA HIS A 568 -7.78 -30.98 7.36
C HIS A 568 -9.05 -31.03 6.53
N PHE A 569 -9.59 -29.89 6.08
CA PHE A 569 -10.78 -29.85 5.22
C PHE A 569 -10.60 -30.64 3.92
N ALA A 570 -9.48 -30.45 3.22
CA ALA A 570 -9.17 -31.25 2.03
C ALA A 570 -9.13 -32.75 2.36
N THR A 571 -8.49 -33.11 3.47
CA THR A 571 -8.32 -34.51 3.89
C THR A 571 -9.63 -35.16 4.32
N MET A 572 -10.53 -34.44 4.99
CA MET A 572 -11.85 -34.94 5.37
C MET A 572 -12.70 -35.36 4.18
N GLU A 573 -12.54 -34.68 3.04
CA GLU A 573 -13.31 -34.94 1.83
C GLU A 573 -12.70 -36.03 0.94
N LEU A 574 -11.42 -36.37 1.16
CA LEU A 574 -10.77 -37.45 0.41
C LEU A 574 -11.32 -38.82 0.84
N GLU A 575 -11.66 -39.66 -0.14
CA GLU A 575 -12.09 -41.05 0.08
C GLU A 575 -11.08 -41.84 0.95
N ARG A 576 -9.78 -41.56 0.77
CA ARG A 576 -8.66 -42.16 1.51
C ARG A 576 -7.92 -41.18 2.42
N GLY A 577 -8.58 -40.10 2.84
CA GLY A 577 -7.96 -39.08 3.70
C GLY A 577 -7.65 -39.60 5.09
N TYR A 578 -8.68 -40.03 5.82
CA TYR A 578 -8.58 -40.64 7.15
C TYR A 578 -8.96 -42.12 7.12
N ASP A 579 -8.22 -42.91 6.34
CA ASP A 579 -8.49 -44.34 6.11
C ASP A 579 -7.75 -45.28 7.08
N CYS A 580 -6.82 -44.77 7.90
CA CYS A 580 -6.13 -45.56 8.92
C CYS A 580 -5.86 -44.77 10.20
N LEU A 581 -5.68 -45.48 11.31
CA LEU A 581 -5.45 -44.87 12.62
C LEU A 581 -4.19 -44.00 12.65
N ALA A 582 -3.12 -44.42 11.98
CA ALA A 582 -1.86 -43.68 11.95
C ALA A 582 -2.03 -42.27 11.35
N LYS A 583 -2.80 -42.11 10.27
CA LYS A 583 -3.09 -40.79 9.69
C LYS A 583 -3.95 -39.92 10.61
N VAL A 584 -4.91 -40.54 11.31
CA VAL A 584 -5.75 -39.82 12.27
C VAL A 584 -4.92 -39.33 13.46
N ASP A 585 -4.09 -40.20 14.04
CA ASP A 585 -3.19 -39.88 15.15
C ASP A 585 -2.19 -38.79 14.76
N ASP A 586 -1.64 -38.84 13.54
CA ASP A 586 -0.73 -37.85 12.99
C ASP A 586 -1.35 -36.44 12.88
N PHE A 587 -2.63 -36.33 12.53
CA PHE A 587 -3.35 -35.04 12.55
C PHE A 587 -3.70 -34.59 13.96
N MET A 588 -4.12 -35.50 14.85
CA MET A 588 -4.41 -35.16 16.25
C MET A 588 -3.16 -34.55 16.92
N LEU A 589 -1.98 -35.11 16.67
CA LEU A 589 -0.70 -34.55 17.17
C LEU A 589 -0.45 -33.12 16.66
N LYS A 590 -0.78 -32.83 15.39
CA LYS A 590 -0.63 -31.48 14.82
C LYS A 590 -1.57 -30.47 15.48
N PHE A 591 -2.83 -30.84 15.69
CA PHE A 591 -3.80 -29.97 16.38
C PHE A 591 -3.43 -29.72 17.84
N HIS A 592 -2.89 -30.74 18.54
CA HIS A 592 -2.32 -30.55 19.88
C HIS A 592 -1.09 -29.63 19.85
N ALA A 593 -0.16 -29.83 18.92
CA ALA A 593 1.05 -29.00 18.81
C ALA A 593 0.72 -27.53 18.50
N ALA A 594 -0.39 -27.28 17.79
CA ALA A 594 -0.87 -25.94 17.46
C ALA A 594 -1.79 -25.33 18.52
N ASP A 595 -2.02 -26.00 19.64
CA ASP A 595 -2.91 -25.57 20.73
C ASP A 595 -4.34 -25.22 20.24
N VAL A 596 -4.86 -26.08 19.37
CA VAL A 596 -6.20 -25.95 18.74
C VAL A 596 -6.95 -27.28 18.79
N ALA A 597 -6.73 -28.04 19.86
CA ALA A 597 -7.33 -29.34 20.07
C ALA A 597 -8.71 -29.29 20.78
N GLY A 598 -9.24 -28.10 21.05
CA GLY A 598 -10.53 -27.90 21.73
C GLY A 598 -11.72 -27.75 20.78
N GLU A 599 -12.78 -27.11 21.29
CA GLU A 599 -13.99 -26.74 20.53
C GLU A 599 -13.94 -25.29 19.99
N THR A 600 -12.92 -24.52 20.38
CA THR A 600 -12.68 -23.16 19.86
C THR A 600 -11.87 -23.22 18.57
N TRP A 601 -12.33 -22.53 17.53
CA TRP A 601 -11.57 -22.43 16.28
C TRP A 601 -10.69 -21.19 16.22
N ALA A 602 -9.39 -21.40 16.07
CA ALA A 602 -8.47 -20.36 15.61
C ALA A 602 -8.49 -20.25 14.07
N PHE A 603 -9.68 -20.15 13.48
CA PHE A 603 -9.92 -20.12 12.02
C PHE A 603 -10.83 -18.95 11.63
N GLY A 604 -10.58 -17.78 12.23
CA GLY A 604 -11.41 -16.58 12.04
C GLY A 604 -12.72 -16.62 12.84
N VAL A 605 -13.67 -15.77 12.45
CA VAL A 605 -14.92 -15.53 13.20
C VAL A 605 -16.14 -15.88 12.38
N CYS A 606 -17.29 -16.02 13.05
CA CYS A 606 -18.59 -16.08 12.41
C CYS A 606 -18.83 -14.80 11.61
N HIS A 607 -19.14 -14.92 10.32
CA HIS A 607 -19.39 -13.76 9.45
C HIS A 607 -20.70 -13.02 9.77
N MET A 608 -21.48 -13.48 10.76
CA MET A 608 -22.72 -12.84 11.20
C MET A 608 -22.56 -12.14 12.56
N CYS A 609 -22.18 -12.90 13.60
CA CYS A 609 -22.08 -12.35 14.95
C CYS A 609 -20.67 -11.84 15.29
N TYR A 610 -19.69 -12.06 14.40
CA TYR A 610 -18.28 -11.68 14.57
C TYR A 610 -17.57 -12.28 15.77
N LYS A 611 -18.18 -13.29 16.41
CA LYS A 611 -17.58 -14.04 17.51
C LYS A 611 -16.77 -15.22 16.98
N GLU A 612 -15.76 -15.61 17.74
CA GLU A 612 -15.03 -16.85 17.53
C GLU A 612 -15.99 -18.05 17.49
N PHE A 613 -15.65 -19.05 16.70
CA PHE A 613 -16.47 -20.25 16.63
C PHE A 613 -16.24 -21.11 17.85
N GLN A 614 -17.35 -21.50 18.48
CA GLN A 614 -17.43 -22.49 19.53
C GLN A 614 -18.27 -23.66 18.99
N GLY A 615 -17.66 -24.82 18.84
CA GLY A 615 -18.30 -26.01 18.30
C GLY A 615 -18.42 -26.03 16.78
N ASP A 616 -19.54 -26.49 16.25
CA ASP A 616 -19.70 -26.70 14.81
C ASP A 616 -19.67 -25.40 14.00
N ILE A 617 -19.03 -25.46 12.82
CA ILE A 617 -19.07 -24.39 11.81
C ILE A 617 -19.99 -24.83 10.67
N ALA A 618 -20.90 -23.94 10.29
CA ALA A 618 -21.73 -24.10 9.11
C ALA A 618 -21.18 -23.27 7.94
N PHE A 619 -20.88 -23.93 6.83
CA PHE A 619 -20.46 -23.30 5.58
C PHE A 619 -21.61 -23.24 4.58
N CYS A 620 -21.73 -22.12 3.87
CA CYS A 620 -22.69 -21.99 2.75
C CYS A 620 -22.23 -22.91 1.61
N THR A 621 -23.11 -23.76 1.10
CA THR A 621 -22.81 -24.68 0.00
C THR A 621 -22.90 -24.04 -1.39
N THR A 622 -23.53 -22.87 -1.50
CA THR A 622 -23.61 -22.10 -2.75
C THR A 622 -22.40 -21.19 -2.94
N CYS A 623 -21.82 -20.68 -1.85
CA CYS A 623 -20.57 -19.95 -1.90
C CYS A 623 -19.40 -20.88 -2.24
N THR A 624 -18.27 -20.28 -2.59
CA THR A 624 -16.98 -20.96 -2.70
C THR A 624 -16.73 -21.89 -1.49
N PRO A 625 -16.27 -23.14 -1.70
CA PRO A 625 -16.03 -24.07 -0.61
C PRO A 625 -15.21 -23.46 0.53
N TYR A 626 -15.68 -23.64 1.77
CA TYR A 626 -15.01 -23.17 2.99
C TYR A 626 -14.74 -21.66 3.11
N SER A 627 -15.33 -20.82 2.25
CA SER A 627 -15.16 -19.35 2.33
C SER A 627 -16.13 -18.72 3.33
N THR A 628 -17.43 -18.77 3.07
CA THR A 628 -18.46 -18.14 3.89
C THR A 628 -18.89 -19.08 5.02
N LYS A 629 -18.67 -18.64 6.27
CA LYS A 629 -18.78 -19.46 7.47
C LYS A 629 -19.57 -18.79 8.59
N PHE A 630 -20.39 -19.58 9.26
CA PHE A 630 -21.33 -19.13 10.30
C PHE A 630 -21.35 -20.12 11.48
N CYS A 631 -21.57 -19.62 12.69
CA CYS A 631 -21.81 -20.50 13.83
C CYS A 631 -23.22 -21.10 13.73
N THR A 632 -23.41 -22.30 14.26
CA THR A 632 -24.71 -23.00 14.22
C THR A 632 -25.83 -22.20 14.87
N ALA A 633 -25.54 -21.43 15.94
CA ALA A 633 -26.50 -20.55 16.57
C ALA A 633 -27.02 -19.44 15.63
N CYS A 634 -26.15 -18.84 14.81
CA CYS A 634 -26.55 -17.83 13.83
C CYS A 634 -27.34 -18.45 12.67
N VAL A 635 -26.98 -19.66 12.23
CA VAL A 635 -27.74 -20.37 11.21
C VAL A 635 -29.14 -20.78 11.70
N ALA A 636 -29.26 -21.15 12.97
CA ALA A 636 -30.52 -21.52 13.58
C ALA A 636 -31.44 -20.33 13.88
N SER A 637 -30.92 -19.10 13.95
CA SER A 637 -31.72 -17.93 14.31
C SER A 637 -32.64 -17.46 13.16
N ALA A 638 -33.75 -16.83 13.53
CA ALA A 638 -34.65 -16.17 12.59
C ALA A 638 -34.10 -14.83 12.04
N SER A 639 -32.98 -14.35 12.60
CA SER A 639 -32.36 -13.06 12.30
C SER A 639 -31.18 -13.16 11.33
N PHE A 640 -31.12 -14.23 10.53
CA PHE A 640 -30.06 -14.40 9.53
C PHE A 640 -30.30 -13.42 8.37
N GLU A 641 -29.71 -12.22 8.45
CA GLU A 641 -29.56 -11.34 7.31
C GLU A 641 -28.48 -11.90 6.38
N ALA A 642 -28.76 -11.96 5.08
CA ALA A 642 -27.92 -12.67 4.13
C ALA A 642 -26.56 -11.96 3.93
N VAL A 643 -25.50 -12.39 4.64
CA VAL A 643 -24.12 -11.89 4.44
C VAL A 643 -23.55 -12.34 3.09
N CYS A 644 -23.88 -13.57 2.67
CA CYS A 644 -23.83 -13.96 1.27
C CYS A 644 -25.25 -13.84 0.72
N GLY A 645 -25.46 -13.27 -0.47
CA GLY A 645 -26.79 -13.07 -1.08
C GLY A 645 -27.62 -14.34 -1.36
N HIS A 646 -27.19 -15.48 -0.83
CA HIS A 646 -27.86 -16.77 -0.88
C HIS A 646 -28.71 -16.95 0.39
N HIS A 647 -30.03 -17.05 0.22
CA HIS A 647 -30.95 -17.44 1.29
C HIS A 647 -30.71 -18.90 1.73
N ARG A 648 -31.12 -19.22 2.97
CA ARG A 648 -31.13 -20.53 3.65
C ARG A 648 -31.06 -21.73 2.68
N GLY A 649 -29.85 -22.16 2.37
CA GLY A 649 -29.55 -23.38 1.60
C GLY A 649 -29.15 -24.53 2.53
N PRO A 650 -28.85 -25.73 1.99
CA PRO A 650 -28.22 -26.78 2.78
C PRO A 650 -26.86 -26.28 3.28
N TRP A 651 -26.59 -26.43 4.57
CA TRP A 651 -25.33 -26.02 5.18
C TRP A 651 -24.38 -27.22 5.22
N LYS A 652 -23.11 -27.01 4.87
CA LYS A 652 -22.07 -27.99 5.18
C LYS A 652 -21.61 -27.74 6.60
N VAL A 653 -22.02 -28.59 7.52
CA VAL A 653 -21.62 -28.52 8.93
C VAL A 653 -20.33 -29.31 9.14
N VAL A 654 -19.35 -28.67 9.76
CA VAL A 654 -18.03 -29.24 10.04
C VAL A 654 -17.78 -29.18 11.54
N LYS A 655 -17.42 -30.33 12.11
CA LYS A 655 -17.08 -30.49 13.53
C LYS A 655 -15.67 -29.97 13.81
N PRO A 656 -15.38 -29.52 15.04
CA PRO A 656 -14.02 -29.26 15.48
C PRO A 656 -13.10 -30.45 15.18
N PRO A 657 -11.84 -30.21 14.78
CA PRO A 657 -11.00 -31.26 14.24
C PRO A 657 -10.82 -32.45 15.19
N MET A 658 -10.61 -32.19 16.49
CA MET A 658 -10.43 -33.27 17.46
C MET A 658 -11.68 -34.12 17.66
N ARG A 659 -12.86 -33.48 17.69
CA ARG A 659 -14.13 -34.20 17.74
C ARG A 659 -14.30 -35.09 16.52
N TYR A 660 -14.08 -34.55 15.33
CA TYR A 660 -14.17 -35.30 14.07
C TYR A 660 -13.18 -36.48 14.03
N LEU A 661 -11.93 -36.25 14.43
CA LEU A 661 -10.87 -37.27 14.39
C LEU A 661 -11.14 -38.40 15.40
N LEU A 662 -11.62 -38.10 16.61
CA LEU A 662 -12.02 -39.12 17.59
C LEU A 662 -13.17 -39.99 17.06
N GLU A 663 -14.21 -39.38 16.49
CA GLU A 663 -15.30 -40.12 15.84
C GLU A 663 -14.79 -41.00 14.71
N ARG A 664 -13.83 -40.50 13.93
CA ARG A 664 -13.21 -41.26 12.84
C ARG A 664 -12.41 -42.46 13.34
N LYS A 665 -11.68 -42.34 14.47
CA LYS A 665 -11.01 -43.48 15.11
C LYS A 665 -12.02 -44.55 15.54
N LEU A 666 -13.14 -44.15 16.14
CA LEU A 666 -14.20 -45.08 16.53
C LEU A 666 -14.73 -45.85 15.32
N ILE A 667 -15.02 -45.17 14.21
CA ILE A 667 -15.48 -45.81 12.96
C ILE A 667 -14.45 -46.81 12.43
N LEU A 668 -13.17 -46.42 12.36
CA LEU A 668 -12.09 -47.29 11.86
C LEU A 668 -11.90 -48.53 12.74
N LEU A 669 -11.94 -48.37 14.07
CA LEU A 669 -11.81 -49.47 15.02
C LEU A 669 -13.01 -50.42 14.96
N ALA A 670 -14.23 -49.88 14.84
CA ALA A 670 -15.44 -50.68 14.67
C ALA A 670 -15.38 -51.50 13.38
N ASN A 671 -14.98 -50.88 12.25
CA ASN A 671 -14.82 -51.57 10.97
C ASN A 671 -13.73 -52.65 11.03
N ALA A 672 -12.69 -52.46 11.83
CA ALA A 672 -11.62 -53.44 12.04
C ALA A 672 -11.96 -54.50 13.11
N GLY A 673 -13.11 -54.40 13.80
CA GLY A 673 -13.49 -55.29 14.89
C GLY A 673 -12.59 -55.20 16.14
N ARG A 674 -11.86 -54.10 16.32
CA ARG A 674 -10.91 -53.88 17.43
C ARG A 674 -11.63 -53.25 18.64
N TRP A 675 -12.43 -54.04 19.34
CA TRP A 675 -13.38 -53.55 20.35
C TRP A 675 -12.74 -53.05 21.66
N ASP A 676 -11.60 -53.61 22.07
CA ASP A 676 -10.90 -53.15 23.28
C ASP A 676 -10.33 -51.74 23.07
N ASP A 677 -9.68 -51.51 21.94
CA ASP A 677 -9.21 -50.18 21.53
C ASP A 677 -10.39 -49.23 21.32
N TYR A 678 -11.49 -49.69 20.72
CA TYR A 678 -12.72 -48.90 20.56
C TYR A 678 -13.25 -48.41 21.90
N ALA A 679 -13.30 -49.28 22.92
CA ALA A 679 -13.77 -48.90 24.25
C ALA A 679 -12.91 -47.79 24.85
N SER A 680 -11.58 -47.89 24.73
CA SER A 680 -10.66 -46.86 25.19
C SER A 680 -10.86 -45.52 24.47
N ILE A 681 -10.98 -45.53 23.14
CA ILE A 681 -11.26 -44.30 22.39
C ILE A 681 -12.65 -43.74 22.70
N ALA A 682 -13.64 -44.59 22.99
CA ALA A 682 -14.98 -44.16 23.35
C ALA A 682 -15.02 -43.51 24.75
N ASP A 683 -14.18 -43.94 25.68
CA ASP A 683 -13.96 -43.26 26.96
C ASP A 683 -13.27 -41.89 26.73
N GLN A 684 -12.25 -41.82 25.88
CA GLN A 684 -11.59 -40.55 25.51
C GLN A 684 -12.56 -39.56 24.86
N TYR A 685 -13.40 -40.03 23.95
CA TYR A 685 -14.42 -39.21 23.29
C TYR A 685 -15.46 -38.69 24.30
N ARG A 686 -15.91 -39.53 25.24
CA ARG A 686 -16.79 -39.08 26.33
C ARG A 686 -16.12 -38.04 27.22
N ALA A 687 -14.88 -38.28 27.65
CA ALA A 687 -14.12 -37.32 28.45
C ALA A 687 -13.94 -35.98 27.72
N TYR A 688 -13.67 -36.01 26.41
CA TYR A 688 -13.63 -34.82 25.57
C TYR A 688 -14.97 -34.08 25.55
N CYS A 689 -16.08 -34.79 25.28
CA CYS A 689 -17.42 -34.19 25.28
C CYS A 689 -17.81 -33.61 26.64
N ASP A 690 -17.44 -34.28 27.75
CA ASP A 690 -17.69 -33.80 29.11
C ASP A 690 -16.86 -32.54 29.40
N GLN A 691 -15.57 -32.54 29.02
CA GLN A 691 -14.67 -31.40 29.20
C GLN A 691 -15.17 -30.14 28.48
N PHE A 692 -15.69 -30.28 27.26
CA PHE A 692 -16.14 -29.16 26.45
C PHE A 692 -17.67 -28.99 26.36
N GLN A 693 -18.43 -29.74 27.18
CA GLN A 693 -19.89 -29.66 27.26
C GLN A 693 -20.62 -29.85 25.91
N VAL A 694 -20.13 -30.79 25.08
CA VAL A 694 -20.71 -31.08 23.76
C VAL A 694 -22.07 -31.77 23.92
N GLN A 695 -23.12 -31.22 23.29
CA GLN A 695 -24.47 -31.79 23.36
C GLN A 695 -24.62 -33.04 22.46
N ASP A 696 -25.25 -34.08 23.02
CA ASP A 696 -25.56 -35.38 22.38
C ASP A 696 -24.36 -36.19 21.83
N PRO A 697 -23.46 -36.71 22.70
CA PRO A 697 -22.35 -37.58 22.28
C PRO A 697 -22.79 -38.95 21.73
N MET A 698 -24.10 -39.28 21.76
CA MET A 698 -24.57 -40.67 21.65
C MET A 698 -24.90 -41.16 20.24
N GLN A 699 -24.99 -40.32 19.20
CA GLN A 699 -25.34 -40.81 17.86
C GLN A 699 -24.26 -41.69 17.21
N VAL A 700 -22.96 -41.43 17.47
CA VAL A 700 -21.85 -42.22 16.89
C VAL A 700 -21.66 -43.57 17.61
N LEU A 701 -22.05 -43.66 18.89
CA LEU A 701 -21.91 -44.86 19.71
C LEU A 701 -23.05 -45.89 19.51
N GLN A 702 -24.15 -45.51 18.82
CA GLN A 702 -25.32 -46.37 18.61
C GLN A 702 -25.11 -47.54 17.62
N ALA A 703 -23.95 -47.62 16.94
CA ALA A 703 -23.56 -48.80 16.14
C ALA A 703 -23.53 -50.12 16.96
N ARG A 704 -23.58 -50.00 18.29
CA ARG A 704 -23.66 -51.13 19.23
C ARG A 704 -25.08 -51.72 19.35
N ASP A 705 -26.15 -50.94 19.28
CA ASP A 705 -27.41 -51.44 19.84
C ASP A 705 -28.20 -52.34 18.87
N GLU A 706 -28.03 -52.19 17.55
CA GLU A 706 -28.76 -53.04 16.58
C GLU A 706 -28.10 -54.41 16.34
N THR A 707 -26.76 -54.48 16.28
CA THR A 707 -26.04 -55.76 16.10
C THR A 707 -26.08 -56.62 17.36
N THR A 708 -26.06 -56.00 18.55
CA THR A 708 -26.21 -56.72 19.83
C THR A 708 -27.67 -57.13 20.09
N ARG A 709 -28.67 -56.33 19.67
CA ARG A 709 -30.10 -56.73 19.70
C ARG A 709 -30.43 -57.84 18.69
N HIS A 710 -29.81 -57.86 17.51
CA HIS A 710 -30.00 -58.96 16.56
C HIS A 710 -29.34 -60.26 17.02
N ARG A 711 -28.18 -60.20 17.68
CA ARG A 711 -27.58 -61.39 18.32
C ARG A 711 -28.41 -61.87 19.51
N THR A 712 -28.92 -61.00 20.39
CA THR A 712 -29.71 -61.45 21.55
C THR A 712 -31.14 -61.91 21.21
N ARG A 713 -31.77 -61.41 20.14
CA ARG A 713 -33.05 -61.95 19.63
C ARG A 713 -32.92 -63.31 18.93
N SER A 714 -31.77 -63.62 18.36
CA SER A 714 -31.54 -64.91 17.68
C SER A 714 -31.41 -66.09 18.66
N TRP A 715 -31.03 -65.83 19.92
CA TRP A 715 -30.91 -66.88 20.95
C TRP A 715 -32.19 -67.10 21.77
N THR A 716 -33.09 -66.11 21.86
CA THR A 716 -34.39 -66.28 22.54
C THR A 716 -35.45 -66.93 21.65
N VAL A 717 -35.35 -66.78 20.32
CA VAL A 717 -36.26 -67.47 19.37
C VAL A 717 -35.87 -68.94 19.14
N LEU A 718 -34.59 -69.30 19.22
CA LEU A 718 -34.17 -70.72 19.15
C LEU A 718 -34.43 -71.51 20.45
N GLY A 719 -34.44 -70.85 21.61
CA GLY A 719 -34.76 -71.50 22.91
C GLY A 719 -36.25 -71.81 23.09
N ALA A 720 -37.15 -71.02 22.51
CA ALA A 720 -38.60 -71.21 22.63
C ALA A 720 -39.19 -72.20 21.60
N LEU A 721 -38.47 -72.47 20.49
CA LEU A 721 -38.89 -73.45 19.47
C LEU A 721 -38.45 -74.89 19.76
N LEU A 722 -37.50 -75.11 20.69
CA LEU A 722 -37.04 -76.46 21.05
C LEU A 722 -37.81 -77.14 22.20
N VAL A 723 -38.69 -76.41 22.91
CA VAL A 723 -39.54 -76.99 23.98
C VAL A 723 -40.94 -77.41 23.48
N ILE A 724 -41.34 -77.00 22.28
CA ILE A 724 -42.66 -77.34 21.69
C ILE A 724 -42.61 -78.58 20.78
N VAL A 725 -41.43 -79.05 20.36
CA VAL A 725 -41.29 -80.19 19.41
C VAL A 725 -41.07 -81.56 20.10
N VAL A 726 -40.87 -81.61 21.43
CA VAL A 726 -40.64 -82.87 22.16
C VAL A 726 -41.93 -83.48 22.77
N LEU A 727 -43.09 -82.82 22.68
CA LEU A 727 -44.36 -83.32 23.26
C LEU A 727 -45.43 -83.79 22.25
N THR A 728 -45.13 -83.93 20.95
CA THR A 728 -46.12 -84.37 19.93
C THR A 728 -45.67 -85.51 19.01
N ARG A 729 -44.76 -86.38 19.47
CA ARG A 729 -44.49 -87.69 18.81
C ARG A 729 -44.60 -88.87 19.77
N ARG A 730 -45.80 -89.10 20.29
CA ARG A 730 -46.31 -90.42 20.71
C ARG A 730 -47.83 -90.45 20.53
N LYS A 731 -48.30 -90.74 19.30
CA LYS A 731 -49.55 -91.42 18.96
C LYS A 731 -49.65 -91.59 17.44
N CYS A 732 -49.02 -92.66 16.97
CA CYS A 732 -49.35 -93.57 15.87
C CYS A 732 -48.06 -94.32 15.52
#